data_AF-A0A923B467-F1
#
_entry.id   AF-A0A923B467-F1
#
_cell.length_a   1.000
_cell.length_b   1.000
_cell.length_c   1.000
_cell.angle_alpha   90.00
_cell.angle_beta   90.00
_cell.angle_gamma   90.00
#
_symmetry.space_group_name_H-M   'P 1'
#
loop_
_entity.id
_entity.type
_entity.pdbx_description
1 polymer ?
#
loop_
_entity_poly.entity_id
_entity_poly.type
_entity_poly.pdbx_seq_one_letter_code
_entity_poly.pdbx_strand_id
1 'polypeptide(L)'
;MRAKEIMRRSLRAVGAELLIPLAGVPLACGMFASSPLLRHGLARLEPFVATLLWTGLVLVVWQGIRRRDRLAGSTPPVERPAQAEWIAAWGLCSCIVLTLVLLVPVAQAWENPSLHGSLVGGILPRNDAAGYYQGAVELLAGEPLAAWPSRRPINSAWLGVRSGWAGSWEGAILLQVGLLAMGWWLMNHALRAAGLGAALRYASFVLVERFSFESAPTMLSEPLGLALALLAMPLLLPAIQSGLRGRGSILKYALGSGLLALGLSARPGAMFVLVGQAVWPLLLLWPRFATSAIAPKERRPALRLHSESDEVVDVETATAQAELRTTSPPLAIRAKLLATACALVCMVAALGVQPLINGWYGPGYSLGQGSFAHTMYGLVTGQPGWSRVFDDHPELRRLPDDRAQVKRIYELTWEAYRKQPSRLIIGYLRGWQMSGKWIVVSVIEWLKLPSRWLGLLVVASGGLWLLWRARIRRRDDLSLYLVVQVVATIVSMPFFLPDTGIRGLAATWPLCILMLLMGLIPYREHAMTQEAPIDPTEPSPGMSVGRGAVRGRFRAWGELAESLDSRQVVACGLAAVITLSSLGQPGGWRRAAARGQAPPIAGVAVLVYDPERLPPEQRSVLGKLWPVPHWIRSQALVDSWPEPVPEEVIDALLEHPVWRLRVELERAVAGDPESRPRLRWELDPLELVPREMRAGGTGKHPRWQIVETCSEDCFEVRGLSQRLCVRWPASGR
;
A
#
# COMPACT_ATOMS: atom_id res chain seq x y z
N MET A 1 -7.91 11.54 -42.92
CA MET A 1 -8.86 10.50 -42.43
C MET A 1 -8.34 9.70 -41.23
N ARG A 2 -7.12 9.12 -41.26
CA ARG A 2 -6.56 8.27 -40.19
C ARG A 2 -6.58 8.90 -38.78
N ALA A 3 -6.21 10.17 -38.65
CA ALA A 3 -6.24 10.90 -37.37
C ALA A 3 -7.67 11.10 -36.81
N LYS A 4 -8.66 11.33 -37.68
CA LYS A 4 -10.08 11.50 -37.30
C LYS A 4 -10.68 10.18 -36.80
N GLU A 5 -10.28 9.06 -37.41
CA GLU A 5 -10.69 7.72 -36.98
C GLU A 5 -10.04 7.32 -35.66
N ILE A 6 -8.75 7.62 -35.47
CA ILE A 6 -8.04 7.43 -34.19
C ILE A 6 -8.74 8.24 -33.09
N MET A 7 -9.04 9.52 -33.34
CA MET A 7 -9.71 10.38 -32.36
C MET A 7 -11.11 9.89 -32.01
N ARG A 8 -11.90 9.42 -32.99
CA ARG A 8 -13.22 8.80 -32.75
C ARG A 8 -13.12 7.54 -31.90
N ARG A 9 -12.13 6.68 -32.16
CA ARG A 9 -11.90 5.46 -31.35
C ARG A 9 -11.49 5.81 -29.92
N SER A 10 -10.61 6.78 -29.73
CA SER A 10 -10.22 7.25 -28.39
C SER A 10 -11.40 7.86 -27.63
N LEU A 11 -12.24 8.67 -28.29
CA LEU A 11 -13.43 9.25 -27.66
C LEU A 11 -14.46 8.18 -27.27
N ARG A 12 -14.67 7.16 -28.10
CA ARG A 12 -15.57 6.04 -27.77
C ARG A 12 -15.05 5.21 -26.59
N ALA A 13 -13.74 4.95 -26.55
CA ALA A 13 -13.13 4.21 -25.45
C ALA A 13 -13.23 4.97 -24.12
N VAL A 14 -12.92 6.27 -24.12
CA VAL A 14 -13.05 7.13 -22.93
C VAL A 14 -14.51 7.26 -22.49
N GLY A 15 -15.43 7.41 -23.45
CA GLY A 15 -16.87 7.47 -23.17
C GLY A 15 -17.38 6.20 -22.49
N ALA A 16 -17.03 5.02 -23.03
CA ALA A 16 -17.43 3.74 -22.44
C ALA A 16 -16.90 3.56 -21.01
N GLU A 17 -15.64 3.93 -20.74
CA GLU A 17 -15.04 3.77 -19.41
C GLU A 17 -15.62 4.70 -18.34
N LEU A 18 -16.18 5.85 -18.74
CA LEU A 18 -16.93 6.74 -17.85
C LEU A 18 -18.39 6.30 -17.66
N LEU A 19 -19.00 5.69 -18.68
CA LEU A 19 -20.36 5.17 -18.60
C LEU A 19 -20.47 3.96 -17.67
N ILE A 20 -19.43 3.10 -17.63
CA ILE A 20 -19.39 1.92 -16.78
C ILE A 20 -19.71 2.24 -15.31
N PRO A 21 -18.99 3.14 -14.62
CA PRO A 21 -19.29 3.44 -13.22
C PRO A 21 -20.57 4.25 -13.06
N LEU A 22 -20.97 5.06 -14.06
CA LEU A 22 -22.25 5.77 -14.04
C LEU A 22 -23.46 4.82 -14.09
N ALA A 23 -23.32 3.64 -14.68
CA ALA A 23 -24.36 2.61 -14.69
C ALA A 23 -24.21 1.61 -13.52
N GLY A 24 -22.99 1.12 -13.29
CA GLY A 24 -22.73 0.05 -12.33
C GLY A 24 -22.91 0.46 -10.88
N VAL A 25 -22.50 1.68 -10.51
CA VAL A 25 -22.61 2.18 -9.14
C VAL A 25 -24.08 2.37 -8.72
N PRO A 26 -24.94 3.09 -9.48
CA PRO A 26 -26.34 3.21 -9.14
C PRO A 26 -27.07 1.86 -9.14
N LEU A 27 -26.73 0.95 -10.06
CA LEU A 27 -27.34 -0.38 -10.09
C LEU A 27 -27.03 -1.16 -8.81
N ALA A 28 -25.77 -1.20 -8.38
CA ALA A 28 -25.36 -1.87 -7.15
C ALA A 28 -26.03 -1.24 -5.90
N CYS A 29 -26.09 0.10 -5.82
CA CYS A 29 -26.75 0.81 -4.73
C CYS A 29 -28.27 0.56 -4.73
N GLY A 30 -28.90 0.51 -5.90
CA GLY A 30 -30.33 0.21 -6.06
C GLY A 30 -30.67 -1.22 -5.67
N MET A 31 -29.88 -2.21 -6.11
CA MET A 31 -29.99 -3.61 -5.68
C MET A 31 -29.85 -3.73 -4.16
N PHE A 32 -28.88 -3.04 -3.57
CA PHE A 32 -28.66 -3.02 -2.12
C PHE A 32 -29.83 -2.39 -1.36
N ALA A 33 -30.35 -1.25 -1.82
CA ALA A 33 -31.46 -0.56 -1.18
C ALA A 33 -32.77 -1.36 -1.26
N SER A 34 -33.01 -2.06 -2.36
CA SER A 34 -34.27 -2.77 -2.63
C SER A 34 -34.32 -4.20 -2.10
N SER A 35 -33.18 -4.83 -1.79
CA SER A 35 -33.12 -6.26 -1.42
C SER A 35 -32.61 -6.47 0.01
N PRO A 36 -33.50 -6.72 0.99
CA PRO A 36 -33.10 -7.11 2.34
C PRO A 36 -32.25 -8.38 2.35
N LEU A 37 -32.54 -9.35 1.46
CA LEU A 37 -31.75 -10.57 1.32
C LEU A 37 -30.30 -10.27 0.94
N LEU A 38 -30.09 -9.33 0.00
CA LEU A 38 -28.75 -8.91 -0.38
C LEU A 38 -28.02 -8.24 0.79
N ARG A 39 -28.68 -7.35 1.53
CA ARG A 39 -28.09 -6.68 2.71
C ARG A 39 -27.68 -7.69 3.78
N HIS A 40 -28.58 -8.60 4.14
CA HIS A 40 -28.29 -9.68 5.09
C HIS A 40 -27.16 -10.59 4.62
N GLY A 41 -27.14 -10.94 3.33
CA GLY A 41 -26.07 -11.71 2.71
C GLY A 41 -24.72 -11.00 2.81
N LEU A 42 -24.66 -9.71 2.45
CA LEU A 42 -23.44 -8.90 2.57
C LEU A 42 -22.99 -8.73 4.02
N ALA A 43 -23.92 -8.54 4.96
CA ALA A 43 -23.60 -8.45 6.39
C ALA A 43 -22.98 -9.76 6.92
N ARG A 44 -23.49 -10.92 6.50
CA ARG A 44 -22.90 -12.24 6.83
C ARG A 44 -21.54 -12.48 6.17
N LEU A 45 -21.26 -11.81 5.04
CA LEU A 45 -19.96 -11.90 4.37
C LEU A 45 -18.88 -11.07 5.04
N GLU A 46 -19.22 -10.05 5.85
CA GLU A 46 -18.25 -9.12 6.45
C GLU A 46 -17.02 -9.77 7.07
N PRO A 47 -17.15 -10.82 7.92
CA PRO A 47 -15.99 -11.44 8.57
C PRO A 47 -14.99 -12.02 7.57
N PHE A 48 -15.47 -12.40 6.39
CA PHE A 48 -14.67 -13.02 5.33
C PHE A 48 -14.10 -12.02 4.34
N VAL A 49 -14.72 -10.83 4.16
CA VAL A 49 -14.30 -9.87 3.12
C VAL A 49 -12.84 -9.49 3.25
N ALA A 50 -12.38 -9.18 4.46
CA ALA A 50 -10.96 -8.83 4.69
C ALA A 50 -10.03 -9.96 4.22
N THR A 51 -10.30 -11.19 4.66
CA THR A 51 -9.52 -12.38 4.34
C THR A 51 -9.54 -12.67 2.84
N LEU A 52 -10.72 -12.56 2.20
CA LEU A 52 -10.88 -12.76 0.76
C LEU A 52 -10.10 -11.72 -0.05
N LEU A 53 -10.15 -10.45 0.35
CA LEU A 53 -9.40 -9.37 -0.29
C LEU A 53 -7.89 -9.55 -0.13
N TRP A 54 -7.41 -9.90 1.06
CA TRP A 54 -5.97 -10.15 1.27
C TRP A 54 -5.49 -11.40 0.53
N THR A 55 -6.28 -12.48 0.55
CA THR A 55 -5.96 -13.71 -0.20
C THR A 55 -5.93 -13.43 -1.70
N GLY A 56 -6.93 -12.70 -2.21
CA GLY A 56 -6.96 -12.23 -3.59
C GLY A 56 -5.71 -11.41 -3.93
N LEU A 57 -5.26 -10.55 -3.03
CA LEU A 57 -4.05 -9.75 -3.25
C LEU A 57 -2.80 -10.63 -3.35
N VAL A 58 -2.64 -11.58 -2.43
CA VAL A 58 -1.53 -12.55 -2.46
C VAL A 58 -1.54 -13.32 -3.77
N LEU A 59 -2.70 -13.81 -4.21
CA LEU A 59 -2.85 -14.55 -5.47
C LEU A 59 -2.52 -13.68 -6.70
N VAL A 60 -3.00 -12.44 -6.76
CA VAL A 60 -2.73 -11.54 -7.90
C VAL A 60 -1.26 -11.11 -7.93
N VAL A 61 -0.64 -10.86 -6.77
CA VAL A 61 0.80 -10.58 -6.67
C VAL A 61 1.61 -11.81 -7.12
N TRP A 62 1.27 -13.00 -6.61
CA TRP A 62 1.91 -14.27 -6.98
C TRP A 62 1.80 -14.55 -8.48
N GLN A 63 0.62 -14.39 -9.07
CA GLN A 63 0.42 -14.52 -10.51
C GLN A 63 1.20 -13.46 -11.30
N GLY A 64 1.27 -12.23 -10.80
CA GLY A 64 2.07 -11.16 -11.41
C GLY A 64 3.55 -11.52 -11.46
N ILE A 65 4.09 -12.10 -10.38
CA ILE A 65 5.47 -12.60 -10.31
C ILE A 65 5.66 -13.76 -11.32
N ARG A 66 4.79 -14.77 -11.31
CA ARG A 66 4.88 -15.93 -12.21
C ARG A 66 4.74 -15.57 -13.70
N ARG A 67 3.82 -14.67 -14.06
CA ARG A 67 3.63 -14.24 -15.46
C ARG A 67 4.85 -13.49 -15.98
N ARG A 68 5.54 -12.75 -15.12
CA ARG A 68 6.75 -12.03 -15.49
C ARG A 68 7.86 -12.96 -15.97
N ASP A 69 8.00 -14.13 -15.35
CA ASP A 69 8.99 -15.13 -15.77
C ASP A 69 8.63 -15.77 -17.13
N ARG A 70 7.33 -15.86 -17.45
CA ARG A 70 6.85 -16.39 -18.74
C ARG A 70 6.92 -15.36 -19.88
N LEU A 71 6.54 -14.11 -19.61
CA LEU A 71 6.48 -13.03 -20.62
C LEU A 71 7.85 -12.47 -20.99
N ALA A 72 8.91 -12.75 -20.23
CA ALA A 72 10.28 -12.40 -20.60
C ALA A 72 10.77 -13.02 -21.93
N GLY A 73 9.96 -13.86 -22.58
CA GLY A 73 10.27 -14.45 -23.89
C GLY A 73 9.14 -14.45 -24.92
N SER A 74 7.98 -13.85 -24.66
CA SER A 74 6.85 -13.84 -25.62
C SER A 74 6.36 -12.43 -25.92
N THR A 75 6.14 -12.16 -27.20
CA THR A 75 5.51 -10.93 -27.66
C THR A 75 4.07 -10.87 -27.13
N PRO A 76 3.60 -9.70 -26.64
CA PRO A 76 2.24 -9.56 -26.18
C PRO A 76 1.27 -9.83 -27.34
N PRO A 77 0.20 -10.62 -27.13
CA PRO A 77 -0.78 -10.88 -28.18
C PRO A 77 -1.46 -9.57 -28.60
N VAL A 78 -1.56 -9.34 -29.90
CA VAL A 78 -2.28 -8.20 -30.48
C VAL A 78 -3.76 -8.34 -30.13
N GLU A 79 -4.30 -7.41 -29.34
CA GLU A 79 -5.71 -7.38 -28.92
C GLU A 79 -6.64 -7.28 -30.13
N ARG A 80 -7.64 -8.18 -30.22
CA ARG A 80 -8.61 -8.23 -31.32
C ARG A 80 -9.83 -7.34 -31.03
N PRO A 81 -10.39 -6.65 -32.02
CA PRO A 81 -11.48 -5.67 -31.83
C PRO A 81 -12.81 -6.25 -31.28
N ALA A 82 -13.04 -7.57 -31.39
CA ALA A 82 -14.18 -8.24 -30.75
C ALA A 82 -14.13 -8.21 -29.21
N GLN A 83 -13.04 -7.73 -28.60
CA GLN A 83 -12.88 -7.62 -27.15
C GLN A 83 -13.58 -6.40 -26.55
N ALA A 84 -13.97 -5.39 -27.33
CA ALA A 84 -14.50 -4.13 -26.77
C ALA A 84 -15.82 -4.31 -25.99
N GLU A 85 -16.76 -5.10 -26.52
CA GLU A 85 -18.05 -5.38 -25.85
C GLU A 85 -17.85 -6.20 -24.57
N TRP A 86 -16.98 -7.21 -24.64
CA TRP A 86 -16.60 -8.00 -23.47
C TRP A 86 -15.93 -7.14 -22.40
N ILE A 87 -15.02 -6.24 -22.78
CA ILE A 87 -14.36 -5.31 -21.84
C ILE A 87 -15.39 -4.43 -21.14
N ALA A 88 -16.41 -3.93 -21.85
CA ALA A 88 -17.47 -3.14 -21.26
C ALA A 88 -18.32 -3.94 -20.26
N ALA A 89 -18.74 -5.15 -20.63
CA ALA A 89 -19.51 -6.04 -19.75
C ALA A 89 -18.72 -6.46 -18.50
N TRP A 90 -17.47 -6.91 -18.68
CA TRP A 90 -16.57 -7.24 -17.56
C TRP A 90 -16.28 -6.02 -16.68
N GLY A 91 -16.14 -4.84 -17.29
CA GLY A 91 -15.96 -3.59 -16.58
C GLY A 91 -17.17 -3.25 -15.71
N LEU A 92 -18.38 -3.38 -16.26
CA LEU A 92 -19.63 -3.17 -15.53
C LEU A 92 -19.79 -4.16 -14.38
N CYS A 93 -19.62 -5.46 -14.62
CA CYS A 93 -19.67 -6.48 -13.57
C CYS A 93 -18.64 -6.22 -12.47
N SER A 94 -17.41 -5.87 -12.84
CA SER A 94 -16.36 -5.52 -11.87
C SER A 94 -16.75 -4.29 -11.05
N CYS A 95 -17.30 -3.25 -11.69
CA CYS A 95 -17.75 -2.05 -11.00
C CYS A 95 -18.88 -2.35 -10.00
N ILE A 96 -19.85 -3.19 -10.38
CA ILE A 96 -20.93 -3.65 -9.50
C ILE A 96 -20.36 -4.41 -8.30
N VAL A 97 -19.53 -5.43 -8.54
CA VAL A 97 -18.93 -6.26 -7.47
C VAL A 97 -18.13 -5.40 -6.50
N LEU A 98 -17.29 -4.48 -6.99
CA LEU A 98 -16.48 -3.63 -6.13
C LEU A 98 -17.33 -2.64 -5.33
N THR A 99 -18.42 -2.15 -5.91
CA THR A 99 -19.40 -1.32 -5.18
C THR A 99 -20.10 -2.13 -4.09
N LEU A 100 -20.51 -3.37 -4.38
CA LEU A 100 -21.11 -4.28 -3.39
C LEU A 100 -20.15 -4.58 -2.24
N VAL A 101 -18.86 -4.75 -2.52
CA VAL A 101 -17.83 -4.92 -1.47
C VAL A 101 -17.75 -3.66 -0.58
N LEU A 102 -17.77 -2.46 -1.15
CA LEU A 102 -17.78 -1.21 -0.37
C LEU A 102 -19.08 -1.00 0.42
N LEU A 103 -20.17 -1.68 0.05
CA LEU A 103 -21.45 -1.67 0.77
C LEU A 103 -21.52 -2.69 1.91
N VAL A 104 -20.58 -3.63 2.01
CA VAL A 104 -20.51 -4.60 3.12
C VAL A 104 -20.50 -3.94 4.51
N PRO A 105 -19.66 -2.92 4.81
CA PRO A 105 -19.71 -2.25 6.11
C PRO A 105 -21.03 -1.53 6.37
N VAL A 106 -21.71 -1.03 5.33
CA VAL A 106 -23.06 -0.45 5.45
C VAL A 106 -24.07 -1.54 5.81
N ALA A 107 -24.02 -2.69 5.13
CA ALA A 107 -24.86 -3.84 5.43
C ALA A 107 -24.66 -4.31 6.86
N GLN A 108 -23.40 -4.45 7.29
CA GLN A 108 -23.05 -4.84 8.65
C GLN A 108 -23.61 -3.87 9.68
N ALA A 109 -23.42 -2.56 9.48
CA ALA A 109 -23.91 -1.55 10.41
C ALA A 109 -25.44 -1.56 10.54
N TRP A 110 -26.16 -1.81 9.44
CA TRP A 110 -27.63 -1.79 9.41
C TRP A 110 -28.27 -3.10 9.93
N GLU A 111 -27.68 -4.26 9.64
CA GLU A 111 -28.21 -5.56 10.06
C GLU A 111 -27.76 -5.97 11.47
N ASN A 112 -26.54 -5.59 11.86
CA ASN A 112 -25.97 -5.90 13.17
C ASN A 112 -25.67 -4.60 13.92
N PRO A 113 -26.69 -3.95 14.50
CA PRO A 113 -26.55 -2.68 15.20
C PRO A 113 -25.70 -2.86 16.47
N SER A 114 -24.39 -2.82 16.30
CA SER A 114 -23.43 -2.68 17.39
C SER A 114 -23.28 -1.21 17.73
N LEU A 115 -22.88 -0.92 18.98
CA LEU A 115 -22.47 0.42 19.39
C LEU A 115 -21.18 0.77 18.66
N HIS A 116 -21.31 1.31 17.45
CA HIS A 116 -20.18 1.93 16.77
C HIS A 116 -19.98 3.32 17.37
N GLY A 117 -18.73 3.76 17.52
CA GLY A 117 -18.44 5.02 18.22
C GLY A 117 -19.12 6.26 17.61
N SER A 118 -19.62 6.18 16.38
CA SER A 118 -20.28 7.29 15.68
C SER A 118 -21.70 6.98 15.18
N LEU A 119 -22.25 5.80 15.48
CA LEU A 119 -23.58 5.35 15.05
C LEU A 119 -24.26 4.53 16.15
N VAL A 120 -25.57 4.74 16.32
CA VAL A 120 -26.45 3.92 17.16
C VAL A 120 -27.51 3.31 16.25
N GLY A 121 -27.74 2.00 16.36
CA GLY A 121 -28.75 1.33 15.54
C GLY A 121 -28.46 1.33 14.03
N GLY A 122 -27.19 1.47 13.64
CA GLY A 122 -26.76 1.48 12.23
C GLY A 122 -26.96 2.81 11.48
N ILE A 123 -27.84 3.69 11.94
CA ILE A 123 -28.16 4.95 11.25
C ILE A 123 -28.13 6.20 12.12
N LEU A 124 -28.48 6.10 13.41
CA LEU A 124 -28.60 7.29 14.27
C LEU A 124 -27.19 7.83 14.55
N PRO A 125 -26.86 9.05 14.09
CA PRO A 125 -25.51 9.55 14.22
C PRO A 125 -25.20 9.88 15.69
N ARG A 126 -23.96 9.60 16.12
CA ARG A 126 -23.43 9.89 17.47
C ARG A 126 -22.11 10.64 17.37
N ASN A 127 -21.75 11.39 18.42
CA ASN A 127 -20.48 12.14 18.51
C ASN A 127 -20.34 13.11 17.32
N ASP A 128 -19.18 13.16 16.67
CA ASP A 128 -18.92 14.04 15.52
C ASP A 128 -19.96 13.90 14.40
N ALA A 129 -20.44 12.67 14.15
CA ALA A 129 -21.44 12.42 13.11
C ALA A 129 -22.76 13.14 13.42
N ALA A 130 -23.16 13.21 14.70
CA ALA A 130 -24.38 13.91 15.12
C ALA A 130 -24.28 15.40 14.84
N GLY A 131 -23.09 15.98 15.05
CA GLY A 131 -22.82 17.36 14.72
C GLY A 131 -22.94 17.65 13.22
N TYR A 132 -22.40 16.78 12.36
CA TYR A 132 -22.53 16.98 10.90
C TYR A 132 -23.95 16.80 10.41
N TYR A 133 -24.67 15.81 10.95
CA TYR A 133 -26.08 15.59 10.72
C TYR A 133 -26.91 16.80 11.09
N GLN A 134 -26.73 17.34 12.30
CA GLN A 134 -27.42 18.54 12.77
C GLN A 134 -27.18 19.70 11.81
N GLY A 135 -25.94 19.97 11.43
CA GLY A 135 -25.65 21.04 10.47
C GLY A 135 -26.28 20.81 9.09
N ALA A 136 -26.45 19.55 8.66
CA ALA A 136 -27.17 19.25 7.42
C ALA A 136 -28.68 19.54 7.54
N VAL A 137 -29.28 19.19 8.69
CA VAL A 137 -30.69 19.50 9.01
C VAL A 137 -30.92 21.01 9.04
N GLU A 138 -30.06 21.76 9.75
CA GLU A 138 -30.11 23.23 9.83
C GLU A 138 -30.07 23.86 8.43
N LEU A 139 -29.11 23.45 7.60
CA LEU A 139 -29.01 23.95 6.22
C LEU A 139 -30.23 23.62 5.35
N LEU A 140 -30.81 22.43 5.49
CA LEU A 140 -32.02 22.03 4.76
C LEU A 140 -33.26 22.78 5.25
N ALA A 141 -33.31 23.16 6.52
CA ALA A 141 -34.36 23.99 7.11
C ALA A 141 -34.19 25.49 6.79
N GLY A 142 -33.06 25.90 6.19
CA GLY A 142 -32.73 27.31 5.98
C GLY A 142 -32.28 28.02 7.25
N GLU A 143 -31.94 27.27 8.29
CA GLU A 143 -31.44 27.78 9.57
C GLU A 143 -29.92 28.03 9.50
N PRO A 144 -29.40 28.97 10.31
CA PRO A 144 -27.97 29.14 10.44
C PRO A 144 -27.31 27.92 11.09
N LEU A 145 -26.14 27.53 10.58
CA LEU A 145 -25.31 26.49 11.15
C LEU A 145 -24.90 26.82 12.59
N ALA A 146 -25.11 25.85 13.47
CA ALA A 146 -24.57 25.92 14.82
C ALA A 146 -23.04 25.99 14.83
N ALA A 147 -22.47 26.42 15.97
CA ALA A 147 -21.04 26.62 16.11
C ALA A 147 -20.22 25.33 15.86
N TRP A 148 -20.74 24.17 16.27
CA TRP A 148 -20.06 22.90 16.09
C TRP A 148 -19.96 22.44 14.61
N PRO A 149 -21.06 22.32 13.82
CA PRO A 149 -20.95 21.97 12.40
C PRO A 149 -20.17 23.00 11.58
N SER A 150 -20.15 24.27 12.01
CA SER A 150 -19.35 25.34 11.40
C SER A 150 -17.82 25.07 11.40
N ARG A 151 -17.35 24.08 12.18
CA ARG A 151 -15.95 23.63 12.16
C ARG A 151 -15.56 22.92 10.86
N ARG A 152 -16.51 22.26 10.17
CA ARG A 152 -16.35 21.60 8.85
C ARG A 152 -17.68 21.67 8.05
N PRO A 153 -18.11 22.88 7.66
CA PRO A 153 -19.42 23.10 7.09
C PRO A 153 -19.58 22.46 5.70
N ILE A 154 -18.47 22.19 4.99
CA ILE A 154 -18.49 21.47 3.70
C ILE A 154 -19.10 20.07 3.87
N ASN A 155 -18.79 19.36 4.96
CA ASN A 155 -19.32 18.02 5.18
C ASN A 155 -20.83 18.06 5.47
N SER A 156 -21.28 18.99 6.32
CA SER A 156 -22.70 19.21 6.60
C SER A 156 -23.49 19.65 5.37
N ALA A 157 -22.96 20.59 4.60
CA ALA A 157 -23.58 21.06 3.35
C ALA A 157 -23.69 19.92 2.33
N TRP A 158 -22.61 19.16 2.12
CA TRP A 158 -22.63 18.03 1.19
C TRP A 158 -23.54 16.89 1.67
N LEU A 159 -23.63 16.64 2.98
CA LEU A 159 -24.57 15.69 3.56
C LEU A 159 -26.02 16.14 3.32
N GLY A 160 -26.32 17.43 3.51
CA GLY A 160 -27.63 18.01 3.20
C GLY A 160 -28.02 17.85 1.74
N VAL A 161 -27.13 18.19 0.81
CA VAL A 161 -27.34 17.99 -0.64
C VAL A 161 -27.65 16.53 -0.97
N ARG A 162 -26.84 15.59 -0.46
CA ARG A 162 -27.05 14.15 -0.69
C ARG A 162 -28.39 13.68 -0.12
N SER A 163 -28.74 14.10 1.09
CA SER A 163 -30.02 13.72 1.71
C SER A 163 -31.20 14.31 0.96
N GLY A 164 -31.11 15.57 0.52
CA GLY A 164 -32.14 16.22 -0.29
C GLY A 164 -32.36 15.51 -1.63
N TRP A 165 -31.29 15.06 -2.30
CA TRP A 165 -31.40 14.30 -3.55
C TRP A 165 -31.91 12.88 -3.36
N ALA A 166 -31.49 12.20 -2.29
CA ALA A 166 -31.88 10.82 -2.06
C ALA A 166 -33.25 10.68 -1.38
N GLY A 167 -33.75 11.74 -0.75
CA GLY A 167 -34.98 11.74 0.03
C GLY A 167 -34.87 11.05 1.40
N SER A 168 -33.69 10.52 1.75
CA SER A 168 -33.44 9.85 3.03
C SER A 168 -31.96 9.90 3.43
N TRP A 169 -31.68 9.67 4.72
CA TRP A 169 -30.32 9.65 5.25
C TRP A 169 -29.55 8.38 4.85
N GLU A 170 -30.26 7.25 4.76
CA GLU A 170 -29.77 6.00 4.19
C GLU A 170 -29.32 6.23 2.75
N GLY A 171 -30.17 6.88 1.95
CA GLY A 171 -29.87 7.23 0.58
C GLY A 171 -28.65 8.17 0.49
N ALA A 172 -28.50 9.11 1.42
CA ALA A 172 -27.32 9.97 1.48
C ALA A 172 -26.02 9.17 1.74
N ILE A 173 -26.06 8.15 2.60
CA ILE A 173 -24.93 7.23 2.86
C ILE A 173 -24.63 6.41 1.59
N LEU A 174 -25.66 5.87 0.91
CA LEU A 174 -25.48 5.13 -0.34
C LEU A 174 -24.87 5.99 -1.45
N LEU A 175 -25.32 7.24 -1.60
CA LEU A 175 -24.72 8.18 -2.56
C LEU A 175 -23.24 8.45 -2.26
N GLN A 176 -22.85 8.48 -0.98
CA GLN A 176 -21.45 8.68 -0.58
C GLN A 176 -20.59 7.45 -0.86
N VAL A 177 -21.09 6.24 -0.59
CA VAL A 177 -20.40 5.00 -0.96
C VAL A 177 -20.30 4.87 -2.48
N GLY A 178 -21.34 5.28 -3.21
CA GLY A 178 -21.30 5.36 -4.66
C GLY A 178 -20.24 6.34 -5.18
N LEU A 179 -20.12 7.51 -4.55
CA LEU A 179 -19.06 8.48 -4.88
C LEU A 179 -17.65 7.93 -4.59
N LEU A 180 -17.48 7.16 -3.50
CA LEU A 180 -16.23 6.46 -3.20
C LEU A 180 -15.89 5.41 -4.26
N ALA A 181 -16.86 4.58 -4.65
CA ALA A 181 -16.70 3.56 -5.69
C ALA A 181 -16.31 4.19 -7.05
N MET A 182 -17.01 5.27 -7.43
CA MET A 182 -16.71 6.07 -8.62
C MET A 182 -15.29 6.66 -8.56
N GLY A 183 -14.93 7.29 -7.42
CA GLY A 183 -13.61 7.87 -7.22
C GLY A 183 -12.50 6.83 -7.35
N TRP A 184 -12.67 5.66 -6.72
CA TRP A 184 -11.71 4.57 -6.86
C TRP A 184 -11.62 4.04 -8.30
N TRP A 185 -12.74 3.88 -9.00
CA TRP A 185 -12.75 3.42 -10.39
C TRP A 185 -11.94 4.34 -11.30
N LEU A 186 -12.14 5.66 -11.17
CA LEU A 186 -11.39 6.66 -11.93
C LEU A 186 -9.90 6.67 -11.55
N MET A 187 -9.59 6.54 -10.26
CA MET A 187 -8.20 6.37 -9.82
C MET A 187 -7.58 5.11 -10.43
N ASN A 188 -8.26 3.97 -10.41
CA ASN A 188 -7.79 2.71 -11.00
C ASN A 188 -7.50 2.84 -12.50
N HIS A 189 -8.33 3.58 -13.25
CA HIS A 189 -8.05 3.91 -14.64
C HIS A 189 -6.77 4.73 -14.77
N ALA A 190 -6.60 5.76 -13.95
CA ALA A 190 -5.39 6.58 -13.94
C ALA A 190 -4.13 5.77 -13.58
N LEU A 191 -4.23 4.86 -12.61
CA LEU A 191 -3.15 3.93 -12.25
C LEU A 191 -2.80 3.01 -13.44
N ARG A 192 -3.82 2.50 -14.16
CA ARG A 192 -3.62 1.68 -15.36
C ARG A 192 -2.90 2.46 -16.46
N ALA A 193 -3.35 3.70 -16.73
CA ALA A 193 -2.73 4.60 -17.69
C ALA A 193 -1.28 4.96 -17.30
N ALA A 194 -0.99 4.99 -15.99
CA ALA A 194 0.35 5.17 -15.47
C ALA A 194 1.26 3.93 -15.57
N GLY A 195 0.77 2.83 -16.16
CA GLY A 195 1.52 1.59 -16.34
C GLY A 195 1.55 0.70 -15.09
N LEU A 196 0.70 0.94 -14.09
CA LEU A 196 0.62 0.06 -12.92
C LEU A 196 -0.10 -1.25 -13.28
N GLY A 197 0.57 -2.37 -12.99
CA GLY A 197 0.02 -3.71 -13.19
C GLY A 197 -1.23 -3.99 -12.34
N ALA A 198 -2.00 -5.01 -12.74
CA ALA A 198 -3.25 -5.39 -12.09
C ALA A 198 -3.10 -5.66 -10.58
N ALA A 199 -1.98 -6.24 -10.15
CA ALA A 199 -1.69 -6.51 -8.73
C ALA A 199 -1.68 -5.23 -7.88
N LEU A 200 -1.02 -4.18 -8.36
CA LEU A 200 -0.91 -2.91 -7.64
C LEU A 200 -2.24 -2.15 -7.63
N ARG A 201 -2.99 -2.24 -8.74
CA ARG A 201 -4.33 -1.68 -8.81
C ARG A 201 -5.30 -2.38 -7.86
N TYR A 202 -5.23 -3.71 -7.78
CA TYR A 202 -5.99 -4.49 -6.79
C TYR A 202 -5.58 -4.14 -5.35
N ALA A 203 -4.27 -4.04 -5.07
CA ALA A 203 -3.78 -3.58 -3.77
C ALA A 203 -4.34 -2.20 -3.39
N SER A 204 -4.44 -1.27 -4.35
CA SER A 204 -5.05 0.04 -4.12
C SER A 204 -6.51 -0.07 -3.67
N PHE A 205 -7.27 -1.01 -4.24
CA PHE A 205 -8.66 -1.27 -3.85
C PHE A 205 -8.75 -1.76 -2.41
N VAL A 206 -7.97 -2.80 -2.07
CA VAL A 206 -7.95 -3.36 -0.71
C VAL A 206 -7.64 -2.27 0.31
N LEU A 207 -6.68 -1.39 0.03
CA LEU A 207 -6.31 -0.31 0.93
C LEU A 207 -7.37 0.79 1.04
N VAL A 208 -8.10 1.11 -0.04
CA VAL A 208 -9.23 2.05 0.00
C VAL A 208 -10.39 1.44 0.77
N GLU A 209 -10.72 0.19 0.50
CA GLU A 209 -11.84 -0.52 1.11
C GLU A 209 -11.63 -0.67 2.61
N ARG A 210 -10.45 -1.12 3.05
CA ARG A 210 -10.09 -1.17 4.48
C ARG A 210 -10.15 0.22 5.13
N PHE A 211 -9.84 1.29 4.40
CA PHE A 211 -10.03 2.66 4.90
C PHE A 211 -11.46 3.08 5.09
N SER A 212 -12.24 2.84 4.06
CA SER A 212 -13.64 3.18 4.09
C SER A 212 -14.41 2.32 5.09
N PHE A 213 -13.93 1.12 5.45
CA PHE A 213 -14.70 0.14 6.22
C PHE A 213 -15.36 0.72 7.49
N GLU A 214 -14.60 1.43 8.34
CA GLU A 214 -15.13 2.00 9.60
C GLU A 214 -15.97 3.27 9.39
N SER A 215 -15.77 3.98 8.28
CA SER A 215 -16.33 5.33 8.09
C SER A 215 -17.44 5.40 7.04
N ALA A 216 -17.48 4.47 6.09
CA ALA A 216 -18.47 4.34 5.04
C ALA A 216 -19.92 4.32 5.53
N PRO A 217 -20.28 3.60 6.63
CA PRO A 217 -21.65 3.61 7.13
C PRO A 217 -22.02 4.90 7.86
N THR A 218 -21.06 5.79 8.13
CA THR A 218 -21.24 6.94 9.03
C THR A 218 -21.47 8.25 8.28
N MET A 219 -21.96 9.26 8.99
CA MET A 219 -22.06 10.65 8.52
C MET A 219 -20.82 11.49 8.85
N LEU A 220 -19.69 10.83 9.16
CA LEU A 220 -18.42 11.49 9.42
C LEU A 220 -17.88 12.18 8.14
N SER A 221 -16.86 13.01 8.34
CA SER A 221 -16.18 13.73 7.25
C SER A 221 -15.21 12.87 6.44
N GLU A 222 -14.77 11.74 6.99
CA GLU A 222 -13.76 10.85 6.44
C GLU A 222 -14.13 10.31 5.04
N PRO A 223 -15.35 9.78 4.81
CA PRO A 223 -15.75 9.29 3.49
C PRO A 223 -15.72 10.38 2.42
N LEU A 224 -16.13 11.61 2.76
CA LEU A 224 -16.12 12.74 1.84
C LEU A 224 -14.69 13.16 1.48
N GLY A 225 -13.83 13.33 2.49
CA GLY A 225 -12.41 13.64 2.28
C GLY A 225 -11.72 12.60 1.40
N LEU A 226 -11.95 11.32 1.67
CA LEU A 226 -11.42 10.21 0.87
C LEU A 226 -11.94 10.23 -0.57
N ALA A 227 -13.25 10.42 -0.78
CA ALA A 227 -13.84 10.46 -2.11
C ALA A 227 -13.27 11.60 -2.97
N LEU A 228 -13.16 12.81 -2.42
CA LEU A 228 -12.60 13.97 -3.12
C LEU A 228 -11.13 13.75 -3.49
N ALA A 229 -10.35 13.13 -2.60
CA ALA A 229 -8.97 12.78 -2.87
C ALA A 229 -8.82 11.69 -3.95
N LEU A 230 -9.72 10.71 -3.99
CA LEU A 230 -9.75 9.70 -5.05
C LEU A 230 -10.06 10.34 -6.41
N LEU A 231 -10.99 11.28 -6.45
CA LEU A 231 -11.33 12.06 -7.65
C LEU A 231 -10.20 13.00 -8.11
N ALA A 232 -9.32 13.43 -7.20
CA ALA A 232 -8.15 14.23 -7.55
C ALA A 232 -7.08 13.42 -8.33
N MET A 233 -6.91 12.13 -8.03
CA MET A 233 -5.88 11.27 -8.63
C MET A 233 -5.91 11.17 -10.17
N PRO A 234 -7.07 10.97 -10.85
CA PRO A 234 -7.12 10.93 -12.31
C PRO A 234 -6.73 12.25 -12.99
N LEU A 235 -6.75 13.37 -12.26
CA LEU A 235 -6.26 14.65 -12.76
C LEU A 235 -4.76 14.83 -12.47
N LEU A 236 -4.34 14.53 -11.24
CA LEU A 236 -2.96 14.71 -10.80
C LEU A 236 -1.99 13.78 -11.52
N LEU A 237 -2.28 12.48 -11.57
CA LEU A 237 -1.30 11.47 -12.00
C LEU A 237 -0.86 11.66 -13.47
N PRO A 238 -1.75 11.81 -14.46
CA PRO A 238 -1.34 12.08 -15.84
C PRO A 238 -0.60 13.42 -15.98
N ALA A 239 -0.98 14.42 -15.19
CA ALA A 239 -0.34 15.72 -15.23
C ALA A 239 1.12 15.67 -14.73
N ILE A 240 1.33 14.94 -13.62
CA ILE A 240 2.64 14.70 -13.03
C ILE A 240 3.53 13.89 -13.98
N GLN A 241 2.99 12.82 -14.57
CA GLN A 241 3.74 11.97 -15.50
C GLN A 241 4.14 12.68 -16.79
N SER A 242 3.30 13.58 -17.28
CA SER A 242 3.65 14.40 -18.45
C SER A 242 4.72 15.46 -18.13
N GLY A 243 5.10 15.62 -16.86
CA GLY A 243 5.98 16.68 -16.42
C GLY A 243 5.41 18.05 -16.70
N LEU A 244 4.09 18.25 -16.53
CA LEU A 244 3.41 19.52 -16.78
C LEU A 244 3.63 20.07 -18.21
N ARG A 245 3.84 19.18 -19.20
CA ARG A 245 4.06 19.59 -20.59
C ARG A 245 2.71 19.93 -21.24
N GLY A 246 2.51 21.22 -21.49
CA GLY A 246 1.35 21.74 -22.19
C GLY A 246 0.20 22.21 -21.27
N ARG A 247 -0.65 23.09 -21.80
CA ARG A 247 -1.73 23.76 -21.06
C ARG A 247 -2.71 22.78 -20.42
N GLY A 248 -3.06 21.69 -21.12
CA GLY A 248 -3.98 20.68 -20.61
C GLY A 248 -3.46 19.97 -19.35
N SER A 249 -2.15 19.71 -19.27
CA SER A 249 -1.55 19.13 -18.06
C SER A 249 -1.55 20.11 -16.90
N ILE A 250 -1.28 21.40 -17.17
CA ILE A 250 -1.29 22.44 -16.14
C ILE A 250 -2.67 22.56 -15.52
N LEU A 251 -3.72 22.59 -16.34
CA LEU A 251 -5.10 22.67 -15.88
C LEU A 251 -5.48 21.44 -15.05
N LYS A 252 -5.16 20.23 -15.53
CA LYS A 252 -5.39 18.99 -14.77
C LYS A 252 -4.68 19.01 -13.41
N TYR A 253 -3.42 19.46 -13.37
CA TYR A 253 -2.67 19.57 -12.13
C TYR A 253 -3.32 20.56 -11.15
N ALA A 254 -3.73 21.73 -11.64
CA ALA A 254 -4.37 22.77 -10.83
C ALA A 254 -5.72 22.30 -10.28
N LEU A 255 -6.58 21.75 -11.12
CA LEU A 255 -7.89 21.21 -10.71
C LEU A 255 -7.74 20.03 -9.74
N GLY A 256 -6.81 19.11 -10.01
CA GLY A 256 -6.50 18.00 -9.10
C GLY A 256 -6.00 18.49 -7.74
N SER A 257 -5.15 19.52 -7.72
CA SER A 257 -4.68 20.15 -6.47
C SER A 257 -5.82 20.84 -5.71
N GLY A 258 -6.73 21.50 -6.44
CA GLY A 258 -7.94 22.10 -5.87
C GLY A 258 -8.88 21.06 -5.25
N LEU A 259 -9.15 19.94 -5.94
CA LEU A 259 -9.96 18.84 -5.38
C LEU A 259 -9.32 18.21 -4.14
N LEU A 260 -8.00 18.03 -4.15
CA LEU A 260 -7.27 17.54 -2.99
C LEU A 260 -7.35 18.52 -1.81
N ALA A 261 -7.24 19.83 -2.06
CA ALA A 261 -7.44 20.87 -1.05
C ALA A 261 -8.87 20.91 -0.52
N LEU A 262 -9.87 20.70 -1.38
CA LEU A 262 -11.27 20.58 -0.96
C LEU A 262 -11.48 19.35 -0.07
N GLY A 263 -10.86 18.22 -0.42
CA GLY A 263 -10.85 17.01 0.41
C GLY A 263 -10.22 17.26 1.79
N LEU A 264 -9.08 17.94 1.84
CA LEU A 264 -8.40 18.34 3.08
C LEU A 264 -9.20 19.39 3.89
N SER A 265 -10.01 20.21 3.23
CA SER A 265 -10.95 21.13 3.88
C SER A 265 -12.12 20.37 4.52
N ALA A 266 -12.69 19.40 3.80
CA ALA A 266 -13.74 18.52 4.31
C ALA A 266 -13.26 17.65 5.49
N ARG A 267 -12.06 17.06 5.38
CA ARG A 267 -11.40 16.31 6.45
C ARG A 267 -9.95 16.75 6.59
N PRO A 268 -9.62 17.57 7.61
CA PRO A 268 -8.24 17.97 7.86
C PRO A 268 -7.36 16.75 8.13
N GLY A 269 -6.19 16.75 7.49
CA GLY A 269 -5.23 15.67 7.53
C GLY A 269 -3.81 16.17 7.37
N ALA A 270 -3.03 15.53 6.50
CA ALA A 270 -1.67 15.95 6.23
C ALA A 270 -1.59 17.24 5.39
N MET A 271 -1.87 18.40 6.00
CA MET A 271 -2.02 19.69 5.33
C MET A 271 -0.79 20.15 4.53
N PHE A 272 0.42 19.76 4.94
CA PHE A 272 1.63 20.12 4.19
C PHE A 272 1.68 19.45 2.82
N VAL A 273 0.83 18.45 2.52
CA VAL A 273 0.67 17.89 1.17
C VAL A 273 0.34 19.00 0.16
N LEU A 274 -0.45 20.00 0.55
CA LEU A 274 -0.75 21.17 -0.30
C LEU A 274 0.47 22.05 -0.53
N VAL A 275 1.32 22.22 0.50
CA VAL A 275 2.63 22.88 0.35
C VAL A 275 3.50 22.07 -0.61
N GLY A 276 3.49 20.74 -0.50
CA GLY A 276 4.14 19.84 -1.44
C GLY A 276 3.64 20.00 -2.87
N GLN A 277 2.34 20.21 -3.07
CA GLN A 277 1.78 20.54 -4.40
C GLN A 277 2.36 21.85 -4.95
N ALA A 278 2.43 22.90 -4.14
CA ALA A 278 2.96 24.18 -4.59
C ALA A 278 4.48 24.10 -4.90
N VAL A 279 5.23 23.36 -4.07
CA VAL A 279 6.70 23.29 -4.13
C VAL A 279 7.19 22.37 -5.24
N TRP A 280 6.52 21.27 -5.54
CA TRP A 280 7.01 20.29 -6.51
C TRP A 280 7.30 20.87 -7.92
N PRO A 281 6.41 21.67 -8.56
CA PRO A 281 6.71 22.25 -9.87
C PRO A 281 7.90 23.22 -9.82
N LEU A 282 8.13 23.89 -8.68
CA LEU A 282 9.27 24.79 -8.48
C LEU A 282 10.59 24.00 -8.40
N LEU A 283 10.59 22.82 -7.79
CA LEU A 283 11.77 21.95 -7.76
C LEU A 283 12.20 21.50 -9.16
N LEU A 284 11.26 21.38 -10.09
CA LEU A 284 11.56 21.05 -11.50
C LEU A 284 12.26 22.19 -12.26
N LEU A 285 12.29 23.41 -11.71
CA LEU A 285 13.08 24.52 -12.26
C LEU A 285 14.58 24.34 -12.02
N TRP A 286 14.95 23.54 -11.01
CA TRP A 286 16.35 23.35 -10.65
C TRP A 286 17.04 22.40 -11.65
N PRO A 287 18.17 22.77 -12.28
CA PRO A 287 18.79 21.98 -13.35
C PRO A 287 19.11 20.52 -12.97
N ARG A 288 19.44 20.26 -11.70
CA ARG A 288 19.72 18.89 -11.21
C ARG A 288 18.48 17.98 -11.18
N PHE A 289 17.28 18.56 -11.16
CA PHE A 289 16.01 17.84 -11.14
C PHE A 289 15.26 17.94 -12.47
N ALA A 290 15.68 18.82 -13.38
CA ALA A 290 15.18 18.88 -14.74
C ALA A 290 15.65 17.65 -15.54
N THR A 291 14.84 16.59 -15.48
CA THR A 291 14.99 15.31 -16.16
C THR A 291 15.13 15.44 -17.69
N SER A 292 14.80 16.60 -18.24
CA SER A 292 14.70 16.91 -19.67
C SER A 292 16.03 17.31 -20.34
N ALA A 293 17.11 17.57 -19.60
CA ALA A 293 18.34 18.10 -20.18
C ALA A 293 19.36 17.04 -20.63
N ILE A 294 19.10 15.76 -20.34
CA ILE A 294 19.92 14.66 -20.87
C ILE A 294 19.02 13.93 -21.86
N ALA A 295 18.78 14.57 -23.02
CA ALA A 295 18.48 13.79 -24.20
C ALA A 295 19.53 12.67 -24.24
N PRO A 296 19.16 11.38 -24.31
CA PRO A 296 20.13 10.34 -24.57
C PRO A 296 20.86 10.85 -25.81
N LYS A 297 22.14 11.17 -25.65
CA LYS A 297 23.01 11.52 -26.76
C LYS A 297 22.89 10.28 -27.62
N GLU A 298 22.00 10.32 -28.61
CA GLU A 298 21.88 9.29 -29.62
C GLU A 298 23.29 9.29 -30.21
N ARG A 299 24.14 8.40 -29.70
CA ARG A 299 25.18 7.81 -30.52
C ARG A 299 24.37 7.12 -31.59
N ARG A 300 23.91 7.88 -32.58
CA ARG A 300 23.71 7.33 -33.90
C ARG A 300 25.06 6.70 -34.18
N PRO A 301 25.20 5.35 -34.18
CA PRO A 301 26.33 4.81 -34.90
C PRO A 301 26.28 5.50 -36.25
N ALA A 302 27.38 6.09 -36.69
CA ALA A 302 27.49 6.60 -38.03
C ALA A 302 27.37 5.40 -38.97
N LEU A 303 26.16 4.86 -39.15
CA LEU A 303 25.83 3.98 -40.24
C LEU A 303 25.83 4.93 -41.44
N ARG A 304 27.01 5.09 -42.03
CA ARG A 304 27.15 5.55 -43.40
C ARG A 304 26.49 4.46 -44.25
N LEU A 305 25.19 4.60 -44.46
CA LEU A 305 24.54 3.94 -45.58
C LEU A 305 25.14 4.61 -46.82
N HIS A 306 26.15 3.97 -47.41
CA HIS A 306 26.51 4.24 -48.79
C HIS A 306 25.33 3.75 -49.64
N SER A 307 24.37 4.64 -49.93
CA SER A 307 23.47 4.41 -51.05
C SER A 307 24.23 4.80 -52.31
N GLU A 308 24.42 3.86 -53.23
CA GLU A 308 25.04 4.07 -54.55
C GLU A 308 24.21 4.94 -55.51
N SER A 309 23.07 5.49 -55.06
CA SER A 309 22.27 6.44 -55.84
C SER A 309 22.60 7.89 -55.44
N ASP A 310 23.20 8.64 -56.37
CA ASP A 310 23.59 10.06 -56.30
C ASP A 310 22.43 11.08 -56.08
N GLU A 311 21.27 10.67 -55.54
CA GLU A 311 20.25 11.62 -55.13
C GLU A 311 20.59 12.21 -53.75
N VAL A 312 21.21 13.39 -53.79
CA VAL A 312 21.40 14.30 -52.66
C VAL A 312 20.03 14.73 -52.12
N VAL A 313 19.46 13.91 -51.23
CA VAL A 313 18.33 14.35 -50.40
C VAL A 313 18.88 15.25 -49.31
N ASP A 314 18.48 16.52 -49.30
CA ASP A 314 18.88 17.54 -48.31
C ASP A 314 18.55 17.13 -46.87
N VAL A 315 19.43 16.35 -46.24
CA VAL A 315 19.34 15.92 -44.84
C VAL A 315 19.38 17.12 -43.87
N GLU A 316 19.89 18.28 -44.31
CA GLU A 316 19.94 19.51 -43.51
C GLU A 316 18.55 20.05 -43.12
N THR A 317 17.52 19.89 -43.96
CA THR A 317 16.19 20.42 -43.64
C THR A 317 15.46 19.59 -42.57
N ALA A 318 15.67 18.27 -42.54
CA ALA A 318 15.08 17.39 -41.53
C ALA A 318 15.78 17.52 -40.16
N THR A 319 17.08 17.82 -40.13
CA THR A 319 17.81 18.08 -38.88
C THR A 319 17.48 19.46 -38.31
N ALA A 320 17.32 20.48 -39.15
CA ALA A 320 16.90 21.81 -38.71
C ALA A 320 15.48 21.82 -38.07
N GLN A 321 14.54 21.03 -38.59
CA GLN A 321 13.19 20.91 -37.99
C GLN A 321 13.17 20.11 -36.68
N ALA A 322 14.12 19.20 -36.47
CA ALA A 322 14.26 18.45 -35.22
C ALA A 322 14.88 19.31 -34.10
N GLU A 323 15.84 20.18 -34.42
CA GLU A 323 16.45 21.10 -33.44
C GLU A 323 15.50 22.21 -33.00
N LEU A 324 14.63 22.71 -33.90
CA LEU A 324 13.64 23.75 -33.57
C LEU A 324 12.51 23.30 -32.62
N ARG A 325 12.40 22.00 -32.31
CA ARG A 325 11.43 21.49 -31.32
C ARG A 325 12.01 21.32 -29.91
N THR A 326 13.28 21.67 -29.70
CA THR A 326 13.77 21.89 -28.35
C THR A 326 13.11 23.16 -27.83
N THR A 327 12.03 22.99 -27.06
CA THR A 327 11.32 24.11 -26.42
C THR A 327 12.35 24.96 -25.72
N SER A 328 12.48 26.22 -26.14
CA SER A 328 13.44 27.13 -25.56
C SER A 328 13.26 27.13 -24.02
N PRO A 329 14.35 27.00 -23.24
CA PRO A 329 14.30 26.95 -21.78
C PRO A 329 13.35 27.96 -21.10
N PRO A 330 13.15 29.21 -21.61
CA PRO A 330 12.15 30.12 -21.04
C PRO A 330 10.71 29.59 -21.04
N LEU A 331 10.29 28.79 -22.03
CA LEU A 331 8.92 28.26 -22.10
C LEU A 331 8.64 27.21 -21.02
N ALA A 332 9.62 26.34 -20.73
CA ALA A 332 9.50 25.33 -19.69
C ALA A 332 9.40 25.97 -18.30
N ILE A 333 10.24 26.98 -18.02
CA ILE A 333 10.20 27.73 -16.76
C ILE A 333 8.84 28.39 -16.57
N ARG A 334 8.33 29.08 -17.61
CA ARG A 334 6.99 29.71 -17.58
C ARG A 334 5.88 28.70 -17.31
N ALA A 335 5.94 27.51 -17.92
CA ALA A 335 4.94 26.47 -17.72
C ALA A 335 4.90 25.97 -16.26
N LYS A 336 6.06 25.79 -15.61
CA LYS A 336 6.14 25.35 -14.21
C LYS A 336 5.66 26.43 -13.24
N LEU A 337 6.08 27.68 -13.45
CA LEU A 337 5.61 28.82 -12.64
C LEU A 337 4.10 29.00 -12.78
N LEU A 338 3.58 28.94 -14.01
CA LEU A 338 2.14 28.99 -14.27
C LEU A 338 1.41 27.84 -13.58
N ALA A 339 1.96 26.62 -13.61
CA ALA A 339 1.36 25.48 -12.92
C ALA A 339 1.28 25.67 -11.41
N THR A 340 2.34 26.16 -10.77
CA THR A 340 2.33 26.51 -9.35
C THR A 340 1.29 27.60 -9.05
N ALA A 341 1.25 28.68 -9.85
CA ALA A 341 0.27 29.75 -9.66
C ALA A 341 -1.18 29.26 -9.82
N CYS A 342 -1.49 28.52 -10.88
CA CYS A 342 -2.82 27.96 -11.09
C CYS A 342 -3.21 26.98 -9.98
N ALA A 343 -2.29 26.11 -9.55
CA ALA A 343 -2.54 25.21 -8.43
C ALA A 343 -2.81 25.98 -7.14
N LEU A 344 -2.02 27.01 -6.81
CA LEU A 344 -2.26 27.88 -5.66
C LEU A 344 -3.64 28.56 -5.72
N VAL A 345 -4.03 29.11 -6.87
CA VAL A 345 -5.36 29.72 -7.04
C VAL A 345 -6.47 28.68 -6.80
N CYS A 346 -6.39 27.50 -7.40
CA CYS A 346 -7.38 26.44 -7.19
C CYS A 346 -7.42 25.94 -5.74
N MET A 347 -6.26 25.81 -5.08
CA MET A 347 -6.19 25.43 -3.67
C MET A 347 -6.79 26.51 -2.76
N VAL A 348 -6.48 27.79 -2.98
CA VAL A 348 -7.05 28.91 -2.23
C VAL A 348 -8.56 28.99 -2.44
N ALA A 349 -9.04 28.84 -3.68
CA ALA A 349 -10.47 28.79 -3.97
C ALA A 349 -11.17 27.65 -3.23
N ALA A 350 -10.58 26.43 -3.26
CA ALA A 350 -11.11 25.27 -2.55
C ALA A 350 -11.12 25.44 -1.02
N LEU A 351 -10.05 25.99 -0.44
CA LEU A 351 -9.97 26.30 0.99
C LEU A 351 -10.92 27.45 1.37
N GLY A 352 -11.19 28.37 0.45
CA GLY A 352 -12.13 29.49 0.60
C GLY A 352 -13.60 29.09 0.64
N VAL A 353 -13.97 27.89 0.18
CA VAL A 353 -15.36 27.40 0.26
C VAL A 353 -15.86 27.34 1.70
N GLN A 354 -15.02 26.91 2.64
CA GLN A 354 -15.38 26.79 4.05
C GLN A 354 -15.76 28.13 4.70
N PRO A 355 -14.93 29.18 4.67
CA PRO A 355 -15.31 30.48 5.21
C PRO A 355 -16.50 31.12 4.46
N LEU A 356 -16.70 30.83 3.17
CA LEU A 356 -17.89 31.30 2.44
C LEU A 356 -19.17 30.67 2.97
N ILE A 357 -19.21 29.34 3.15
CA ILE A 357 -20.38 28.67 3.74
C ILE A 357 -20.62 29.19 5.16
N ASN A 358 -19.58 29.34 5.98
CA ASN A 358 -19.70 29.91 7.32
C ASN A 358 -20.12 31.39 7.33
N GLY A 359 -19.77 32.16 6.30
CA GLY A 359 -20.17 33.56 6.18
C GLY A 359 -21.64 33.73 5.82
N TRP A 360 -22.18 32.82 5.00
CA TRP A 360 -23.60 32.85 4.59
C TRP A 360 -24.53 32.15 5.56
N TYR A 361 -24.13 30.97 6.04
CA TYR A 361 -24.98 30.12 6.88
C TYR A 361 -24.45 29.98 8.29
N GLY A 362 -23.17 30.22 8.56
CA GLY A 362 -22.61 30.10 9.90
C GLY A 362 -22.91 31.30 10.80
N PRO A 363 -22.35 31.31 12.01
CA PRO A 363 -22.56 32.38 13.00
C PRO A 363 -21.85 33.71 12.65
N GLY A 364 -21.53 33.95 11.37
CA GLY A 364 -20.85 35.15 10.88
C GLY A 364 -19.33 35.18 11.10
N TYR A 365 -18.73 34.07 11.55
CA TYR A 365 -17.29 33.91 11.67
C TYR A 365 -16.87 32.49 11.31
N SER A 366 -15.69 32.33 10.72
CA SER A 366 -15.17 31.00 10.38
C SER A 366 -14.53 30.36 11.61
N LEU A 367 -15.16 29.34 12.17
CA LEU A 367 -14.52 28.36 13.05
C LEU A 367 -13.79 27.27 12.27
N GLY A 368 -13.47 27.52 11.00
CA GLY A 368 -12.86 26.54 10.14
C GLY A 368 -11.62 25.94 10.80
N GLN A 369 -11.64 24.63 11.01
CA GLN A 369 -10.57 23.90 11.70
C GLN A 369 -10.31 24.37 13.15
N GLY A 370 -11.34 24.79 13.90
CA GLY A 370 -11.20 25.23 15.31
C GLY A 370 -10.52 24.20 16.24
N SER A 371 -10.58 22.92 15.87
CA SER A 371 -9.81 21.85 16.53
C SER A 371 -8.29 22.09 16.50
N PHE A 372 -7.77 22.74 15.45
CA PHE A 372 -6.34 23.01 15.30
C PHE A 372 -5.77 23.89 16.42
N ALA A 373 -6.58 24.81 16.98
CA ALA A 373 -6.17 25.63 18.11
C ALA A 373 -5.73 24.77 19.31
N HIS A 374 -6.44 23.67 19.56
CA HIS A 374 -6.16 22.76 20.65
C HIS A 374 -4.90 21.94 20.41
N THR A 375 -4.74 21.41 19.19
CA THR A 375 -3.51 20.72 18.79
C THR A 375 -2.29 21.65 18.90
N MET A 376 -2.42 22.91 18.45
CA MET A 376 -1.34 23.89 18.52
C MET A 376 -0.95 24.21 19.97
N TYR A 377 -1.93 24.36 20.87
CA TYR A 377 -1.66 24.49 22.31
C TYR A 377 -0.86 23.30 22.86
N GLY A 378 -1.28 22.06 22.55
CA GLY A 378 -0.56 20.86 22.97
C GLY A 378 0.87 20.80 22.44
N LEU A 379 1.08 21.18 21.17
CA LEU A 379 2.41 21.26 20.57
C LEU A 379 3.28 22.32 21.25
N VAL A 380 2.76 23.52 21.47
CA VAL A 380 3.48 24.63 22.10
C VAL A 380 3.83 24.34 23.56
N THR A 381 2.97 23.63 24.30
CA THR A 381 3.26 23.24 25.70
C THR A 381 4.22 22.06 25.80
N GLY A 382 4.61 21.45 24.69
CA GLY A 382 5.47 20.26 24.66
C GLY A 382 4.74 18.96 25.00
N GLN A 383 3.41 18.97 25.04
CA GLN A 383 2.56 17.82 25.38
C GLN A 383 1.44 17.69 24.33
N PRO A 384 1.72 17.02 23.20
CA PRO A 384 0.75 16.87 22.11
C PRO A 384 -0.54 16.23 22.59
N GLY A 385 -1.66 16.70 22.07
CA GLY A 385 -3.00 16.19 22.38
C GLY A 385 -4.04 17.31 22.52
N TRP A 386 -5.23 17.09 21.97
CA TRP A 386 -6.34 18.04 22.01
C TRP A 386 -6.79 18.30 23.45
N SER A 387 -6.95 17.26 24.28
CA SER A 387 -7.48 17.40 25.65
C SER A 387 -6.59 18.26 26.56
N ARG A 388 -5.31 18.41 26.23
CA ARG A 388 -4.30 19.04 27.10
C ARG A 388 -4.71 20.44 27.54
N VAL A 389 -5.30 21.22 26.64
CA VAL A 389 -5.71 22.59 26.96
C VAL A 389 -6.82 22.63 28.01
N PHE A 390 -7.70 21.64 28.04
CA PHE A 390 -8.76 21.56 29.05
C PHE A 390 -8.29 20.99 30.39
N ASP A 391 -7.20 20.22 30.37
CA ASP A 391 -6.55 19.74 31.58
C ASP A 391 -5.78 20.88 32.27
N ASP A 392 -5.10 21.71 31.48
CA ASP A 392 -4.36 22.88 31.97
C ASP A 392 -5.26 24.08 32.31
N HIS A 393 -6.33 24.27 31.54
CA HIS A 393 -7.24 25.41 31.62
C HIS A 393 -8.71 24.95 31.68
N PRO A 394 -9.16 24.36 32.81
CA PRO A 394 -10.53 23.87 32.97
C PRO A 394 -11.58 24.99 32.86
N GLU A 395 -11.22 26.26 33.06
CA GLU A 395 -12.07 27.42 32.86
C GLU A 395 -12.61 27.56 31.43
N LEU A 396 -11.89 27.01 30.43
CA LEU A 396 -12.32 27.02 29.03
C LEU A 396 -13.62 26.25 28.79
N ARG A 397 -13.95 25.29 29.66
CA ARG A 397 -15.22 24.54 29.60
C ARG A 397 -16.43 25.37 30.02
N ARG A 398 -16.20 26.51 30.67
CA ARG A 398 -17.25 27.44 31.14
C ARG A 398 -17.50 28.60 30.19
N LEU A 399 -16.72 28.72 29.11
CA LEU A 399 -16.92 29.77 28.14
C LEU A 399 -18.24 29.56 27.38
N PRO A 400 -18.97 30.64 27.05
CA PRO A 400 -20.35 30.56 26.57
C PRO A 400 -20.47 29.93 25.19
N ASP A 401 -19.43 30.06 24.36
CA ASP A 401 -19.42 29.54 23.00
C ASP A 401 -18.02 29.07 22.54
N ASP A 402 -18.03 28.28 21.47
CA ASP A 402 -16.85 27.73 20.81
C ASP A 402 -15.88 28.82 20.29
N ARG A 403 -16.37 30.01 19.96
CA ARG A 403 -15.53 31.11 19.44
C ARG A 403 -14.69 31.71 20.55
N ALA A 404 -15.33 32.04 21.66
CA ALA A 404 -14.68 32.52 22.86
C ALA A 404 -13.65 31.49 23.34
N GLN A 405 -14.01 30.21 23.28
CA GLN A 405 -13.09 29.11 23.60
C GLN A 405 -11.89 29.06 22.64
N VAL A 406 -12.09 28.99 21.32
CA VAL A 406 -11.00 28.92 20.33
C VAL A 406 -10.12 30.17 20.39
N LYS A 407 -10.71 31.36 20.52
CA LYS A 407 -9.97 32.62 20.68
C LYS A 407 -9.09 32.56 21.93
N ARG A 408 -9.66 32.17 23.07
CA ARG A 408 -8.92 32.07 24.33
C ARG A 408 -7.80 31.03 24.25
N ILE A 409 -8.03 29.90 23.59
CA ILE A 409 -7.01 28.87 23.36
C ILE A 409 -5.84 29.44 22.54
N TYR A 410 -6.08 30.23 21.49
CA TYR A 410 -4.99 30.87 20.75
C TYR A 410 -4.20 31.88 21.60
N GLU A 411 -4.88 32.66 22.44
CA GLU A 411 -4.22 33.56 23.39
C GLU A 411 -3.31 32.78 24.34
N LEU A 412 -3.82 31.72 24.97
CA LEU A 412 -3.07 30.82 25.85
C LEU A 412 -1.91 30.13 25.13
N THR A 413 -2.12 29.73 23.87
CA THR A 413 -1.08 29.15 23.00
C THR A 413 0.04 30.16 22.78
N TRP A 414 -0.29 31.41 22.48
CA TRP A 414 0.70 32.47 22.26
C TRP A 414 1.45 32.85 23.53
N GLU A 415 0.76 32.89 24.68
CA GLU A 415 1.36 33.07 26.00
C GLU A 415 2.35 31.95 26.33
N ALA A 416 1.94 30.69 26.13
CA ALA A 416 2.80 29.53 26.34
C ALA A 416 4.04 29.55 25.42
N TYR A 417 3.87 29.93 24.15
CA TYR A 417 4.97 30.04 23.19
C TYR A 417 5.97 31.12 23.59
N ARG A 418 5.50 32.33 23.94
CA ARG A 418 6.36 33.42 24.39
C ARG A 418 7.14 33.06 25.66
N LYS A 419 6.53 32.28 26.55
CA LYS A 419 7.17 31.83 27.79
C LYS A 419 8.31 30.84 27.54
N GLN A 420 8.12 29.85 26.66
CA GLN A 420 9.14 28.82 26.38
C GLN A 420 9.07 28.32 24.91
N PRO A 421 9.66 29.02 23.94
CA PRO A 421 9.52 28.68 22.51
C PRO A 421 10.13 27.33 22.13
N SER A 422 11.15 26.86 22.87
CA SER A 422 11.77 25.55 22.66
C SER A 422 10.80 24.39 22.90
N ARG A 423 9.74 24.58 23.70
CA ARG A 423 8.71 23.56 23.92
C ARG A 423 7.95 23.20 22.66
N LEU A 424 7.83 24.11 21.69
CA LEU A 424 7.22 23.79 20.40
C LEU A 424 8.00 22.69 19.67
N ILE A 425 9.34 22.77 19.67
CA ILE A 425 10.20 21.74 19.06
C ILE A 425 10.07 20.42 19.82
N ILE A 426 10.08 20.48 21.16
CA ILE A 426 9.88 19.29 22.01
C ILE A 426 8.51 18.66 21.74
N GLY A 427 7.45 19.46 21.65
CA GLY A 427 6.09 19.01 21.34
C GLY A 427 6.00 18.41 19.95
N TYR A 428 6.63 19.02 18.95
CA TYR A 428 6.71 18.46 17.61
C TYR A 428 7.39 17.08 17.59
N LEU A 429 8.55 16.94 18.26
CA LEU A 429 9.27 15.66 18.36
C LEU A 429 8.49 14.60 19.18
N ARG A 430 7.81 14.99 20.25
CA ARG A 430 6.92 14.09 21.00
C ARG A 430 5.70 13.71 20.18
N GLY A 431 5.17 14.63 19.37
CA GLY A 431 4.05 14.38 18.47
C GLY A 431 4.44 13.34 17.42
N TRP A 432 5.68 13.38 16.95
CA TRP A 432 6.29 12.31 16.14
C TRP A 432 6.33 10.97 16.87
N GLN A 433 6.81 10.96 18.11
CA GLN A 433 6.88 9.73 18.91
C GLN A 433 5.49 9.11 19.13
N MET A 434 4.48 9.93 19.44
CA MET A 434 3.09 9.48 19.58
C MET A 434 2.52 8.99 18.24
N SER A 435 2.70 9.77 17.18
CA SER A 435 2.30 9.41 15.81
C SER A 435 2.88 8.06 15.38
N GLY A 436 4.16 7.81 15.66
CA GLY A 436 4.81 6.54 15.33
C GLY A 436 4.15 5.35 16.04
N LYS A 437 3.83 5.48 17.34
CA LYS A 437 3.09 4.44 18.08
C LYS A 437 1.71 4.22 17.48
N TRP A 438 0.98 5.29 17.19
CA TRP A 438 -0.35 5.23 16.59
C TRP A 438 -0.33 4.60 15.19
N ILE A 439 0.60 4.99 14.31
CA ILE A 439 0.70 4.38 12.97
C ILE A 439 0.88 2.88 13.08
N VAL A 440 1.76 2.41 13.96
CA VAL A 440 1.99 0.98 14.12
C VAL A 440 0.71 0.30 14.61
N VAL A 441 0.15 0.74 15.73
CA VAL A 441 -1.06 0.15 16.32
C VAL A 441 -2.24 0.19 15.34
N SER A 442 -2.52 1.36 14.77
CA SER A 442 -3.62 1.56 13.84
C SER A 442 -3.45 0.74 12.56
N VAL A 443 -2.26 0.69 11.95
CA VAL A 443 -2.06 -0.13 10.74
C VAL A 443 -2.35 -1.61 11.03
N ILE A 444 -2.04 -2.10 12.22
CA ILE A 444 -2.27 -3.49 12.59
C ILE A 444 -3.75 -3.77 12.82
N GLU A 445 -4.39 -2.99 13.69
CA GLU A 445 -5.80 -3.15 14.03
C GLU A 445 -6.66 -3.04 12.77
N TRP A 446 -6.31 -2.10 11.91
CA TRP A 446 -7.14 -1.70 10.79
C TRP A 446 -6.95 -2.57 9.53
N LEU A 447 -5.72 -3.01 9.25
CA LEU A 447 -5.51 -4.02 8.21
C LEU A 447 -5.96 -5.42 8.66
N LYS A 448 -6.44 -5.58 9.91
CA LYS A 448 -6.72 -6.86 10.58
C LYS A 448 -5.56 -7.85 10.36
N LEU A 449 -4.32 -7.35 10.36
CA LEU A 449 -3.16 -8.19 10.07
C LEU A 449 -2.94 -9.16 11.24
N PRO A 450 -2.64 -10.44 10.98
CA PRO A 450 -2.43 -11.43 12.03
C PRO A 450 -1.20 -11.13 12.90
N SER A 451 -0.31 -10.20 12.51
CA SER A 451 0.83 -9.81 13.34
C SER A 451 1.18 -8.32 13.30
N ARG A 452 1.58 -7.82 14.47
CA ARG A 452 2.01 -6.42 14.69
C ARG A 452 3.23 -6.03 13.84
N TRP A 453 4.07 -7.01 13.54
CA TRP A 453 5.35 -6.82 12.86
C TRP A 453 5.22 -6.72 11.35
N LEU A 454 4.20 -7.34 10.75
CA LEU A 454 3.98 -7.28 9.31
C LEU A 454 3.58 -5.87 8.86
N GLY A 455 2.73 -5.18 9.63
CA GLY A 455 2.35 -3.78 9.33
C GLY A 455 3.53 -2.81 9.40
N LEU A 456 4.36 -2.92 10.45
CA LEU A 456 5.59 -2.13 10.58
C LEU A 456 6.58 -2.44 9.45
N LEU A 457 6.78 -3.72 9.12
CA LEU A 457 7.67 -4.13 8.05
C LEU A 457 7.18 -3.59 6.70
N VAL A 458 5.89 -3.65 6.37
CA VAL A 458 5.35 -3.12 5.11
C VAL A 458 5.57 -1.61 5.00
N VAL A 459 5.29 -0.84 6.06
CA VAL A 459 5.47 0.63 6.05
C VAL A 459 6.96 1.00 6.00
N ALA A 460 7.80 0.37 6.84
CA ALA A 460 9.22 0.67 6.92
C ALA A 460 9.98 0.20 5.67
N SER A 461 9.71 -1.02 5.17
CA SER A 461 10.36 -1.54 3.96
C SER A 461 9.85 -0.84 2.71
N GLY A 462 8.57 -0.47 2.62
CA GLY A 462 8.05 0.39 1.56
C GLY A 462 8.72 1.77 1.54
N GLY A 463 8.84 2.43 2.69
CA GLY A 463 9.52 3.72 2.82
C GLY A 463 11.02 3.66 2.50
N LEU A 464 11.75 2.69 3.08
CA LEU A 464 13.18 2.48 2.82
C LEU A 464 13.45 2.09 1.37
N TRP A 465 12.59 1.27 0.77
CA TRP A 465 12.69 0.90 -0.64
C TRP A 465 12.40 2.08 -1.55
N LEU A 466 11.42 2.94 -1.23
CA LEU A 466 11.14 4.17 -1.98
C LEU A 466 12.33 5.13 -1.93
N LEU A 467 12.98 5.29 -0.78
CA LEU A 467 14.19 6.11 -0.63
C LEU A 467 15.37 5.51 -1.42
N TRP A 468 15.56 4.20 -1.32
CA TRP A 468 16.58 3.48 -2.09
C TRP A 468 16.33 3.58 -3.60
N ARG A 469 15.06 3.50 -4.01
CA ARG A 469 14.66 3.62 -5.41
C ARG A 469 14.70 5.05 -5.92
N ALA A 470 14.35 6.06 -5.13
CA ALA A 470 14.53 7.47 -5.49
C ALA A 470 16.01 7.80 -5.74
N ARG A 471 16.93 7.08 -5.07
CA ARG A 471 18.37 7.13 -5.35
C ARG A 471 18.73 6.52 -6.71
N ILE A 472 18.01 5.48 -7.16
CA ILE A 472 18.23 4.77 -8.45
C ILE A 472 17.46 5.41 -9.63
N ARG A 473 16.29 6.01 -9.36
CA ARG A 473 15.40 6.72 -10.30
C ARG A 473 15.48 8.23 -10.15
N ARG A 474 16.68 8.83 -10.05
CA ARG A 474 16.84 10.30 -9.96
C ARG A 474 16.28 11.10 -11.16
N ARG A 475 15.45 10.52 -12.04
CA ARG A 475 15.08 11.09 -13.34
C ARG A 475 13.61 10.96 -13.78
N ASP A 476 12.65 10.55 -12.95
CA ASP A 476 11.22 10.66 -13.31
C ASP A 476 10.45 11.63 -12.40
N ASP A 477 9.67 12.51 -13.04
CA ASP A 477 8.91 13.59 -12.42
C ASP A 477 7.93 13.08 -11.33
N LEU A 478 7.39 11.87 -11.53
CA LEU A 478 6.51 11.19 -10.57
C LEU A 478 7.24 10.76 -9.29
N SER A 479 8.46 10.21 -9.38
CA SER A 479 9.20 9.84 -8.16
C SER A 479 9.58 11.08 -7.34
N LEU A 480 10.01 12.17 -8.01
CA LEU A 480 10.29 13.42 -7.31
C LEU A 480 9.03 13.97 -6.62
N TYR A 481 7.89 13.95 -7.32
CA TYR A 481 6.61 14.32 -6.73
C TYR A 481 6.32 13.49 -5.48
N LEU A 482 6.42 12.17 -5.57
CA LEU A 482 6.12 11.30 -4.44
C LEU A 482 7.07 11.50 -3.26
N VAL A 483 8.35 11.78 -3.49
CA VAL A 483 9.29 12.12 -2.41
C VAL A 483 8.86 13.41 -1.70
N VAL A 484 8.52 14.46 -2.46
CA VAL A 484 8.02 15.72 -1.90
C VAL A 484 6.77 15.47 -1.07
N GLN A 485 5.85 14.65 -1.58
CA GLN A 485 4.62 14.33 -0.88
C GLN A 485 4.85 13.45 0.37
N VAL A 486 5.77 12.48 0.33
CA VAL A 486 6.16 11.68 1.51
C VAL A 486 6.69 12.61 2.60
N VAL A 487 7.61 13.51 2.25
CA VAL A 487 8.17 14.49 3.20
C VAL A 487 7.06 15.38 3.75
N ALA A 488 6.17 15.88 2.91
CA ALA A 488 5.02 16.69 3.33
C ALA A 488 4.07 15.94 4.28
N THR A 489 3.75 14.68 3.99
CA THR A 489 2.91 13.84 4.85
C THR A 489 3.58 13.60 6.20
N ILE A 490 4.87 13.23 6.18
CA ILE A 490 5.73 13.06 7.36
C ILE A 490 5.70 14.34 8.19
N VAL A 491 6.05 15.49 7.63
CA VAL A 491 6.10 16.77 8.35
C VAL A 491 4.75 17.13 9.00
N SER A 492 3.64 16.71 8.38
CA SER A 492 2.29 16.94 8.91
C SER A 492 1.92 16.06 10.11
N MET A 493 2.56 14.90 10.30
CA MET A 493 2.11 13.88 11.27
C MET A 493 1.86 14.41 12.69
N PRO A 494 2.76 15.20 13.31
CA PRO A 494 2.56 15.73 14.66
C PRO A 494 1.33 16.64 14.81
N PHE A 495 0.81 17.20 13.72
CA PHE A 495 -0.30 18.15 13.73
C PHE A 495 -1.68 17.49 13.65
N PHE A 496 -1.79 16.19 13.40
CA PHE A 496 -3.10 15.56 13.30
C PHE A 496 -3.18 14.14 13.86
N LEU A 497 -2.11 13.34 13.78
CA LEU A 497 -2.15 11.94 14.19
C LEU A 497 -2.39 11.73 15.70
N PRO A 498 -1.80 12.52 16.63
CA PRO A 498 -2.05 12.34 18.05
C PRO A 498 -3.53 12.45 18.42
N ASP A 499 -4.29 13.24 17.66
CA ASP A 499 -5.70 13.55 17.97
C ASP A 499 -6.68 12.73 17.14
N THR A 500 -6.40 12.56 15.85
CA THR A 500 -7.35 11.95 14.90
C THR A 500 -7.02 10.50 14.59
N GLY A 501 -5.81 10.04 14.92
CA GLY A 501 -5.26 8.78 14.46
C GLY A 501 -5.18 8.71 12.94
N ILE A 502 -5.11 7.49 12.39
CA ILE A 502 -5.09 7.24 10.94
C ILE A 502 -6.27 7.88 10.19
N ARG A 503 -7.42 8.10 10.84
CA ARG A 503 -8.60 8.71 10.21
C ARG A 503 -8.34 10.11 9.66
N GLY A 504 -7.40 10.85 10.24
CA GLY A 504 -6.96 12.14 9.72
C GLY A 504 -6.33 12.02 8.32
N LEU A 505 -5.83 10.84 7.92
CA LEU A 505 -5.28 10.63 6.60
C LEU A 505 -6.33 10.51 5.49
N ALA A 506 -7.64 10.54 5.76
CA ALA A 506 -8.67 10.23 4.75
C ALA A 506 -8.48 10.96 3.42
N ALA A 507 -8.32 12.28 3.46
CA ALA A 507 -8.12 13.11 2.27
C ALA A 507 -6.72 12.97 1.63
N THR A 508 -5.79 12.30 2.28
CA THR A 508 -4.42 12.06 1.78
C THR A 508 -4.13 10.58 1.54
N TRP A 509 -5.08 9.71 1.87
CA TRP A 509 -4.93 8.27 1.79
C TRP A 509 -4.66 7.77 0.36
N PRO A 510 -5.34 8.28 -0.69
CA PRO A 510 -5.02 7.90 -2.06
C PRO A 510 -3.58 8.22 -2.45
N LEU A 511 -3.04 9.31 -1.93
CA LEU A 511 -1.64 9.69 -2.14
C LEU A 511 -0.69 8.75 -1.37
N CYS A 512 -1.02 8.40 -0.12
CA CYS A 512 -0.26 7.40 0.65
C CYS A 512 -0.24 6.03 -0.06
N ILE A 513 -1.37 5.61 -0.64
CA ILE A 513 -1.46 4.40 -1.47
C ILE A 513 -0.52 4.52 -2.68
N LEU A 514 -0.57 5.64 -3.40
CA LEU A 514 0.29 5.84 -4.56
C LEU A 514 1.78 5.79 -4.18
N MET A 515 2.16 6.38 -3.04
CA MET A 515 3.52 6.27 -2.49
C MET A 515 3.88 4.79 -2.27
N LEU A 516 3.05 4.04 -1.56
CA LEU A 516 3.29 2.62 -1.26
C LEU A 516 3.40 1.75 -2.52
N LEU A 517 2.52 1.94 -3.51
CA LEU A 517 2.46 1.10 -4.71
C LEU A 517 3.58 1.38 -5.71
N MET A 518 3.99 2.64 -5.85
CA MET A 518 5.17 3.00 -6.63
C MET A 518 6.44 2.38 -6.04
N GLY A 519 6.37 2.08 -4.73
CA GLY A 519 7.21 1.21 -3.92
C GLY A 519 7.35 -0.24 -4.40
N LEU A 520 6.61 -0.68 -5.42
CA LEU A 520 6.56 -2.09 -5.80
C LEU A 520 6.74 -2.34 -7.31
N ILE A 521 6.66 -1.31 -8.16
CA ILE A 521 6.85 -1.47 -9.62
C ILE A 521 8.29 -1.96 -9.89
N PRO A 522 8.57 -2.93 -10.76
CA PRO A 522 9.95 -3.27 -11.12
C PRO A 522 10.64 -2.24 -12.04
N TYR A 523 11.96 -2.06 -11.93
CA TYR A 523 12.74 -1.05 -12.67
C TYR A 523 12.88 -1.29 -14.20
N ARG A 524 12.64 -2.51 -14.69
CA ARG A 524 13.19 -2.96 -15.99
C ARG A 524 12.33 -2.73 -17.24
N GLU A 525 11.04 -2.43 -17.15
CA GLU A 525 10.14 -2.49 -18.33
C GLU A 525 10.19 -1.27 -19.25
N HIS A 526 10.50 -0.07 -18.75
CA HIS A 526 10.57 1.13 -19.60
C HIS A 526 11.84 1.22 -20.44
N ALA A 527 12.91 0.52 -20.05
CA ALA A 527 14.17 0.56 -20.80
C ALA A 527 14.15 -0.34 -22.05
N MET A 528 13.36 -1.43 -22.05
CA MET A 528 13.34 -2.39 -23.17
C MET A 528 12.25 -2.12 -24.22
N THR A 529 11.25 -1.28 -23.91
CA THR A 529 10.16 -0.96 -24.85
C THR A 529 10.46 0.22 -25.77
N GLN A 530 11.61 0.90 -25.58
CA GLN A 530 12.08 1.95 -26.48
C GLN A 530 13.21 1.53 -27.42
N GLU A 531 13.73 0.30 -27.32
CA GLU A 531 14.50 -0.25 -28.42
C GLU A 531 13.51 -0.51 -29.56
N ALA A 532 13.60 0.32 -30.60
CA ALA A 532 12.76 0.22 -31.78
C ALA A 532 12.73 -1.25 -32.25
N PRO A 533 11.57 -1.78 -32.64
CA PRO A 533 11.50 -3.12 -33.21
C PRO A 533 12.49 -3.17 -34.37
N ILE A 534 13.58 -3.90 -34.17
CA ILE A 534 14.51 -4.25 -35.24
C ILE A 534 13.64 -4.96 -36.27
N ASP A 535 13.53 -4.37 -37.45
CA ASP A 535 12.74 -4.90 -38.53
C ASP A 535 13.20 -6.34 -38.81
N PRO A 536 12.37 -7.37 -38.57
CA PRO A 536 12.77 -8.76 -38.77
C PRO A 536 12.94 -9.12 -40.25
N THR A 537 12.75 -8.17 -41.18
CA THR A 537 12.88 -8.41 -42.63
C THR A 537 14.31 -8.35 -43.16
N GLU A 538 15.31 -7.94 -42.37
CA GLU A 538 16.72 -8.07 -42.76
C GLU A 538 17.35 -9.36 -42.19
N PRO A 539 17.61 -10.39 -43.02
CA PRO A 539 18.33 -11.57 -42.59
C PRO A 539 19.79 -11.20 -42.29
N SER A 540 20.12 -11.02 -41.02
CA SER A 540 21.52 -10.96 -40.56
C SER A 540 22.21 -12.32 -40.83
N PRO A 541 23.20 -12.40 -41.72
CA PRO A 541 23.87 -13.66 -42.02
C PRO A 541 24.87 -13.99 -40.88
N GLY A 542 24.76 -15.19 -40.29
CA GLY A 542 25.95 -15.88 -39.77
C GLY A 542 26.19 -15.95 -38.25
N MET A 543 25.19 -15.89 -37.36
CA MET A 543 25.41 -16.26 -35.95
C MET A 543 24.40 -17.28 -35.42
N SER A 544 24.76 -18.55 -35.55
CA SER A 544 24.17 -19.67 -34.82
C SER A 544 25.01 -19.97 -33.57
N VAL A 545 24.62 -19.43 -32.41
CA VAL A 545 25.16 -19.88 -31.11
C VAL A 545 24.02 -20.35 -30.21
N GLY A 546 24.14 -21.59 -29.74
CA GLY A 546 23.09 -22.39 -29.13
C GLY A 546 22.46 -21.80 -27.86
N ARG A 547 21.16 -21.52 -27.94
CA ARG A 547 20.28 -21.26 -26.78
C ARG A 547 19.56 -22.50 -26.24
N GLY A 548 20.00 -23.71 -26.62
CA GLY A 548 19.30 -24.97 -26.31
C GLY A 548 19.44 -25.45 -24.86
N ALA A 549 20.58 -25.20 -24.18
CA ALA A 549 20.92 -25.90 -22.93
C ALA A 549 20.25 -25.34 -21.66
N VAL A 550 19.67 -24.13 -21.70
CA VAL A 550 19.02 -23.52 -20.52
C VAL A 550 17.51 -23.83 -20.45
N ARG A 551 16.90 -24.21 -21.59
CA ARG A 551 15.45 -24.50 -21.71
C ARG A 551 15.02 -25.82 -21.05
N GLY A 552 15.92 -26.80 -20.92
CA GLY A 552 15.59 -28.11 -20.32
C GLY A 552 15.40 -28.08 -18.80
N ARG A 553 15.97 -27.11 -18.07
CA ARG A 553 16.02 -27.15 -16.59
C ARG A 553 14.84 -26.45 -15.88
N PHE A 554 14.13 -25.55 -16.57
CA PHE A 554 12.96 -24.86 -15.98
C PHE A 554 11.65 -25.66 -16.14
N ARG A 555 11.62 -26.64 -17.04
CA ARG A 555 10.45 -27.52 -17.26
C ARG A 555 10.19 -28.44 -16.07
N ALA A 556 11.25 -29.01 -15.50
CA ALA A 556 11.21 -29.86 -14.30
C ALA A 556 10.66 -29.15 -13.05
N TRP A 557 10.73 -27.82 -12.96
CA TRP A 557 10.19 -27.05 -11.83
C TRP A 557 8.72 -26.66 -12.01
N GLY A 558 8.26 -26.53 -13.26
CA GLY A 558 6.83 -26.33 -13.56
C GLY A 558 6.02 -27.57 -13.22
N GLU A 559 6.57 -28.75 -13.55
CA GLU A 559 5.97 -30.06 -13.26
C GLU A 559 5.89 -30.34 -11.75
N LEU A 560 6.89 -29.89 -10.97
CA LEU A 560 6.90 -30.01 -9.50
C LEU A 560 5.81 -29.18 -8.79
N ALA A 561 5.51 -27.99 -9.31
CA ALA A 561 4.51 -27.11 -8.72
C ALA A 561 3.06 -27.51 -9.08
N GLU A 562 2.90 -28.30 -10.15
CA GLU A 562 1.61 -28.85 -10.58
C GLU A 562 1.27 -30.18 -9.88
N SER A 563 2.25 -30.85 -9.24
CA SER A 563 2.04 -32.10 -8.50
C SER A 563 1.76 -31.95 -7.01
N LEU A 564 1.67 -30.71 -6.47
CA LEU A 564 1.43 -30.45 -5.04
C LEU A 564 -0.07 -30.29 -4.75
N ASP A 565 -0.61 -31.11 -3.86
CA ASP A 565 -2.03 -31.07 -3.43
C ASP A 565 -2.29 -29.89 -2.44
N SER A 566 -3.52 -29.41 -2.43
CA SER A 566 -4.09 -28.39 -1.55
C SER A 566 -3.76 -28.54 -0.06
N ARG A 567 -3.55 -29.77 0.44
CA ARG A 567 -3.11 -30.05 1.83
C ARG A 567 -1.62 -29.74 2.06
N GLN A 568 -0.78 -29.83 1.02
CA GLN A 568 0.66 -29.50 1.07
C GLN A 568 0.91 -27.98 1.00
N VAL A 569 -0.08 -27.20 0.57
CA VAL A 569 -0.04 -25.73 0.50
C VAL A 569 -0.15 -25.08 1.90
N VAL A 570 -0.74 -25.76 2.89
CA VAL A 570 -0.84 -25.26 4.28
C VAL A 570 0.48 -25.46 5.04
N ALA A 571 1.20 -26.56 4.80
CA ALA A 571 2.56 -26.79 5.30
C ALA A 571 3.60 -25.79 4.71
N CYS A 572 3.24 -25.04 3.66
CA CYS A 572 4.12 -24.06 3.02
C CYS A 572 4.35 -22.77 3.83
N GLY A 573 3.74 -22.58 5.00
CA GLY A 573 4.09 -21.48 5.90
C GLY A 573 5.57 -21.53 6.32
N LEU A 574 6.09 -22.73 6.62
CA LEU A 574 7.49 -22.97 6.96
C LEU A 574 8.38 -22.96 5.70
N ALA A 575 7.91 -23.56 4.60
CA ALA A 575 8.62 -23.56 3.31
C ALA A 575 8.74 -22.14 2.69
N ALA A 576 7.80 -21.24 2.95
CA ALA A 576 7.85 -19.84 2.51
C ALA A 576 8.95 -19.06 3.26
N VAL A 577 9.14 -19.33 4.56
CA VAL A 577 10.26 -18.80 5.34
C VAL A 577 11.60 -19.34 4.80
N ILE A 578 11.65 -20.63 4.45
CA ILE A 578 12.80 -21.29 3.81
C ILE A 578 13.10 -20.69 2.41
N THR A 579 12.07 -20.41 1.63
CA THR A 579 12.16 -19.84 0.28
C THR A 579 12.61 -18.37 0.32
N LEU A 580 12.11 -17.57 1.26
CA LEU A 580 12.51 -16.18 1.43
C LEU A 580 13.96 -16.05 1.93
N SER A 581 14.42 -17.00 2.74
CA SER A 581 15.81 -17.08 3.22
C SER A 581 16.80 -17.42 2.11
N SER A 582 16.41 -18.30 1.18
CA SER A 582 17.25 -18.77 0.07
C SER A 582 17.28 -17.81 -1.13
N LEU A 583 16.24 -16.98 -1.32
CA LEU A 583 16.20 -15.91 -2.33
C LEU A 583 17.24 -14.79 -2.11
N GLY A 584 17.84 -14.69 -0.91
CA GLY A 584 18.85 -13.68 -0.58
C GLY A 584 20.28 -13.97 -1.07
N GLN A 585 20.56 -15.16 -1.61
CA GLN A 585 21.94 -15.59 -1.95
C GLN A 585 22.14 -16.05 -3.42
N PRO A 586 21.56 -15.42 -4.46
CA PRO A 586 21.69 -15.91 -5.85
C PRO A 586 23.14 -15.92 -6.37
N GLY A 587 24.05 -15.16 -5.75
CA GLY A 587 25.47 -15.12 -6.10
C GLY A 587 26.31 -16.32 -5.63
N GLY A 588 25.85 -17.09 -4.64
CA GLY A 588 26.54 -18.31 -4.18
C GLY A 588 26.39 -19.47 -5.17
N TRP A 589 25.16 -19.65 -5.66
CA TRP A 589 24.77 -20.74 -6.56
C TRP A 589 25.45 -20.66 -7.93
N ARG A 590 25.56 -19.46 -8.52
CA ARG A 590 26.30 -19.26 -9.77
C ARG A 590 27.79 -19.56 -9.61
N ARG A 591 28.37 -19.26 -8.45
CA ARG A 591 29.80 -19.48 -8.17
C ARG A 591 30.15 -20.94 -7.86
N ALA A 592 29.21 -21.72 -7.32
CA ALA A 592 29.38 -23.16 -7.13
C ALA A 592 29.22 -23.93 -8.45
N ALA A 593 28.20 -23.56 -9.25
CA ALA A 593 27.98 -24.15 -10.57
C ALA A 593 29.11 -23.82 -11.56
N ALA A 594 29.66 -22.60 -11.52
CA ALA A 594 30.82 -22.22 -12.34
C ALA A 594 32.12 -22.96 -11.94
N ARG A 595 32.17 -23.57 -10.75
CA ARG A 595 33.33 -24.32 -10.25
C ARG A 595 33.18 -25.84 -10.37
N GLY A 596 32.12 -26.34 -11.01
CA GLY A 596 31.86 -27.78 -11.11
C GLY A 596 31.58 -28.47 -9.78
N GLN A 597 31.31 -27.71 -8.72
CA GLN A 597 30.98 -28.26 -7.42
C GLN A 597 29.50 -28.64 -7.40
N ALA A 598 29.16 -29.78 -6.77
CA ALA A 598 27.78 -30.10 -6.47
C ALA A 598 27.15 -28.92 -5.71
N PRO A 599 25.98 -28.41 -6.13
CA PRO A 599 25.35 -27.31 -5.41
C PRO A 599 25.10 -27.76 -3.96
N PRO A 600 25.29 -26.89 -2.95
CA PRO A 600 25.01 -27.26 -1.57
C PRO A 600 23.56 -27.73 -1.47
N ILE A 601 23.35 -28.85 -0.77
CA ILE A 601 22.02 -29.37 -0.44
C ILE A 601 21.25 -28.23 0.24
N ALA A 602 20.08 -27.88 -0.28
CA ALA A 602 19.23 -26.86 0.32
C ALA A 602 18.53 -27.47 1.55
N GLY A 603 19.25 -27.55 2.66
CA GLY A 603 18.70 -27.90 3.96
C GLY A 603 18.41 -26.65 4.78
N VAL A 604 17.35 -26.66 5.58
CA VAL A 604 17.14 -25.68 6.65
C VAL A 604 17.10 -26.40 7.99
N ALA A 605 17.84 -25.87 8.96
CA ALA A 605 17.83 -26.33 10.34
C ALA A 605 17.05 -25.33 11.21
N VAL A 606 16.13 -25.84 12.02
CA VAL A 606 15.37 -25.08 13.01
C VAL A 606 15.51 -25.76 14.36
N LEU A 607 15.67 -24.99 15.43
CA LEU A 607 15.70 -25.50 16.80
C LEU A 607 14.27 -25.62 17.33
N VAL A 608 13.92 -26.79 17.83
CA VAL A 608 12.62 -27.07 18.46
C VAL A 608 12.88 -27.25 19.95
N TYR A 609 12.09 -26.62 20.82
CA TYR A 609 12.32 -26.69 22.27
C TYR A 609 11.02 -26.79 23.06
N ASP A 610 11.09 -27.42 24.23
CA ASP A 610 10.00 -27.46 25.20
C ASP A 610 10.29 -26.49 26.37
N PRO A 611 9.52 -25.41 26.53
CA PRO A 611 9.73 -24.43 27.60
C PRO A 611 9.52 -25.01 29.01
N GLU A 612 8.69 -26.04 29.18
CA GLU A 612 8.34 -26.57 30.49
C GLU A 612 9.42 -27.52 31.04
N ARG A 613 10.25 -28.06 30.15
CA ARG A 613 11.28 -29.04 30.47
C ARG A 613 12.69 -28.48 30.52
N LEU A 614 12.87 -27.25 30.05
CA LEU A 614 14.12 -26.52 30.25
C LEU A 614 14.33 -26.21 31.75
N PRO A 615 15.56 -26.34 32.28
CA PRO A 615 15.93 -25.82 33.59
C PRO A 615 15.50 -24.35 33.76
N PRO A 616 15.05 -23.92 34.95
CA PRO A 616 14.58 -22.54 35.19
C PRO A 616 15.57 -21.45 34.75
N GLU A 617 16.86 -21.72 34.93
CA GLU A 617 17.94 -20.84 34.50
C GLU A 617 17.96 -20.62 32.98
N GLN A 618 17.72 -21.68 32.20
CA GLN A 618 17.68 -21.64 30.74
C GLN A 618 16.40 -20.98 30.22
N ARG A 619 15.25 -21.16 30.89
CA ARG A 619 13.98 -20.49 30.52
C ARG A 619 14.13 -18.97 30.54
N SER A 620 14.81 -18.43 31.53
CA SER A 620 15.02 -16.98 31.68
C SER A 620 15.90 -16.38 30.56
N VAL A 621 16.84 -17.17 30.04
CA VAL A 621 17.74 -16.78 28.95
C VAL A 621 17.02 -16.87 27.61
N LEU A 622 16.26 -17.94 27.38
CA LEU A 622 15.51 -18.13 26.13
C LEU A 622 14.32 -17.19 26.01
N GLY A 623 13.68 -16.83 27.12
CA GLY A 623 12.68 -15.75 27.16
C GLY A 623 13.24 -14.38 26.78
N LYS A 624 14.56 -14.14 26.98
CA LYS A 624 15.26 -12.90 26.61
C LYS A 624 15.87 -12.94 25.20
N LEU A 625 16.24 -14.12 24.70
CA LEU A 625 16.71 -14.33 23.32
C LEU A 625 15.56 -14.34 22.31
N TRP A 626 14.30 -14.25 22.76
CA TRP A 626 13.17 -14.04 21.89
C TRP A 626 13.15 -12.60 21.34
N PRO A 627 13.16 -12.37 20.01
CA PRO A 627 12.89 -13.34 18.93
C PRO A 627 14.13 -13.60 18.04
N VAL A 628 14.70 -14.81 18.10
CA VAL A 628 15.63 -15.32 17.08
C VAL A 628 14.85 -16.23 16.12
N PRO A 629 14.92 -16.02 14.79
CA PRO A 629 14.08 -16.67 13.77
C PRO A 629 14.27 -18.20 13.60
N HIS A 630 15.01 -18.86 14.49
CA HIS A 630 15.37 -20.28 14.38
C HIS A 630 14.87 -21.14 15.56
N TRP A 631 13.93 -20.65 16.39
CA TRP A 631 13.40 -21.39 17.54
C TRP A 631 11.87 -21.57 17.43
N ILE A 632 11.39 -22.81 17.54
CA ILE A 632 9.96 -23.18 17.53
C ILE A 632 9.64 -23.97 18.81
N ARG A 633 8.46 -23.76 19.41
CA ARG A 633 8.01 -24.57 20.55
C ARG A 633 7.60 -25.96 20.07
N SER A 634 7.94 -27.02 20.81
CA SER A 634 7.52 -28.40 20.50
C SER A 634 6.02 -28.50 20.24
N GLN A 635 5.19 -27.90 21.09
CA GLN A 635 3.73 -27.86 20.90
C GLN A 635 3.32 -27.18 19.58
N ALA A 636 3.97 -26.08 19.21
CA ALA A 636 3.67 -25.39 17.95
C ALA A 636 4.06 -26.22 16.73
N LEU A 637 5.10 -27.06 16.83
CA LEU A 637 5.45 -28.02 15.79
C LEU A 637 4.36 -29.09 15.66
N VAL A 638 3.93 -29.66 16.79
CA VAL A 638 2.85 -30.67 16.87
C VAL A 638 1.54 -30.13 16.30
N ASP A 639 1.11 -28.94 16.74
CA ASP A 639 -0.13 -28.29 16.30
C ASP A 639 -0.14 -27.94 14.80
N SER A 640 1.05 -27.79 14.21
CA SER A 640 1.23 -27.42 12.80
C SER A 640 1.46 -28.62 11.87
N TRP A 641 1.49 -29.84 12.42
CA TRP A 641 1.78 -31.04 11.64
C TRP A 641 0.58 -31.40 10.74
N PRO A 642 0.80 -31.75 9.46
CA PRO A 642 -0.27 -31.91 8.47
C PRO A 642 -1.13 -33.19 8.64
N GLU A 643 -0.69 -34.12 9.49
CA GLU A 643 -1.34 -35.39 9.83
C GLU A 643 -1.30 -35.56 11.36
N PRO A 644 -2.05 -36.50 11.99
CA PRO A 644 -1.74 -36.87 13.37
C PRO A 644 -0.24 -37.16 13.49
N VAL A 645 0.44 -36.45 14.39
CA VAL A 645 1.88 -36.61 14.62
C VAL A 645 2.13 -38.07 14.99
N PRO A 646 3.05 -38.78 14.31
CA PRO A 646 3.37 -40.15 14.70
C PRO A 646 3.74 -40.20 16.19
N GLU A 647 3.23 -41.19 16.92
CA GLU A 647 3.47 -41.32 18.37
C GLU A 647 4.97 -41.30 18.67
N GLU A 648 5.80 -41.86 17.79
CA GLU A 648 7.27 -41.86 17.92
C GLU A 648 7.90 -40.46 17.86
N VAL A 649 7.26 -39.52 17.15
CA VAL A 649 7.72 -38.11 17.10
C VAL A 649 7.27 -37.37 18.35
N ILE A 650 6.07 -37.66 18.84
CA ILE A 650 5.59 -37.13 20.11
C ILE A 650 6.52 -37.63 21.23
N ASP A 651 6.78 -38.93 21.28
CA ASP A 651 7.66 -39.58 22.25
C ASP A 651 9.07 -39.02 22.17
N ALA A 652 9.66 -38.89 20.98
CA ALA A 652 10.96 -38.23 20.82
C ALA A 652 10.93 -36.78 21.33
N LEU A 653 9.94 -35.96 20.95
CA LEU A 653 9.82 -34.59 21.48
C LEU A 653 9.60 -34.58 23.01
N LEU A 654 9.02 -35.64 23.56
CA LEU A 654 8.85 -35.90 24.99
C LEU A 654 10.06 -36.57 25.66
N GLU A 655 11.22 -36.66 25.02
CA GLU A 655 12.43 -37.19 25.67
C GLU A 655 13.53 -36.14 25.86
N HIS A 656 13.67 -35.19 24.92
CA HIS A 656 14.67 -34.11 25.05
C HIS A 656 14.07 -32.71 25.02
N PRO A 657 14.61 -31.76 25.81
CA PRO A 657 14.08 -30.41 25.91
C PRO A 657 14.42 -29.54 24.69
N VAL A 658 15.43 -29.93 23.88
CA VAL A 658 15.87 -29.20 22.69
C VAL A 658 16.26 -30.17 21.58
N TRP A 659 15.78 -29.89 20.38
CA TRP A 659 16.01 -30.64 19.15
C TRP A 659 16.45 -29.70 18.03
N ARG A 660 17.18 -30.21 17.06
CA ARG A 660 17.43 -29.59 15.76
C ARG A 660 16.65 -30.37 14.72
N LEU A 661 15.63 -29.73 14.17
CA LEU A 661 14.92 -30.24 13.01
C LEU A 661 15.62 -29.77 11.73
N ARG A 662 16.19 -30.68 10.95
CA ARG A 662 16.65 -30.42 9.58
C ARG A 662 15.62 -30.90 8.59
N VAL A 663 15.34 -30.07 7.60
CA VAL A 663 14.49 -30.44 6.47
C VAL A 663 15.32 -30.30 5.21
N GLU A 664 15.56 -31.42 4.54
CA GLU A 664 16.33 -31.52 3.30
C GLU A 664 15.45 -31.99 2.16
N LEU A 665 15.61 -31.41 0.97
CA LEU A 665 14.95 -31.90 -0.23
C LEU A 665 15.82 -32.97 -0.89
N GLU A 666 15.42 -34.23 -0.74
CA GLU A 666 16.07 -35.37 -1.38
C GLU A 666 15.74 -35.36 -2.87
N ARG A 667 16.78 -35.34 -3.72
CA ARG A 667 16.58 -35.34 -5.18
C ARG A 667 16.02 -36.68 -5.62
N ALA A 668 15.08 -36.61 -6.56
CA ALA A 668 14.70 -37.71 -7.43
C ALA A 668 15.95 -38.39 -8.01
N VAL A 669 15.99 -39.73 -7.95
CA VAL A 669 17.12 -40.52 -8.44
C VAL A 669 17.20 -40.31 -9.95
N ALA A 670 18.37 -39.86 -10.43
CA ALA A 670 18.56 -39.59 -11.85
C ALA A 670 18.41 -40.89 -12.65
N GLY A 671 17.32 -41.01 -13.41
CA GLY A 671 17.01 -42.19 -14.24
C GLY A 671 15.65 -42.83 -13.97
N ASP A 672 14.98 -42.48 -12.87
CA ASP A 672 13.64 -42.97 -12.56
C ASP A 672 12.59 -41.85 -12.75
N PRO A 673 11.82 -41.86 -13.86
CA PRO A 673 10.83 -40.84 -14.17
C PRO A 673 9.63 -40.83 -13.21
N GLU A 674 9.45 -41.88 -12.39
CA GLU A 674 8.41 -41.89 -11.35
C GLU A 674 8.91 -41.40 -9.98
N SER A 675 10.22 -41.19 -9.81
CA SER A 675 10.79 -40.74 -8.55
C SER A 675 10.43 -39.27 -8.28
N ARG A 676 9.39 -39.06 -7.45
CA ARG A 676 9.03 -37.73 -6.95
C ARG A 676 10.06 -37.25 -5.93
N PRO A 677 10.45 -35.97 -5.91
CA PRO A 677 11.32 -35.44 -4.87
C PRO A 677 10.65 -35.60 -3.51
N ARG A 678 11.43 -36.05 -2.52
CA ARG A 678 10.97 -36.32 -1.16
C ARG A 678 11.58 -35.31 -0.21
N LEU A 679 10.83 -34.92 0.81
CA LEU A 679 11.41 -34.19 1.94
C LEU A 679 11.93 -35.22 2.94
N ARG A 680 13.21 -35.08 3.30
CA ARG A 680 13.85 -35.80 4.38
C ARG A 680 13.85 -34.90 5.61
N TRP A 681 13.25 -35.39 6.69
CA TRP A 681 13.22 -34.70 7.97
C TRP A 681 14.20 -35.42 8.89
N GLU A 682 15.07 -34.68 9.57
CA GLU A 682 15.97 -35.22 10.58
C GLU A 682 15.76 -34.48 11.90
N LEU A 683 15.52 -35.22 12.97
CA LEU A 683 15.45 -34.68 14.32
C LEU A 683 16.72 -35.09 15.06
N ASP A 684 17.63 -34.14 15.32
CA ASP A 684 18.84 -34.36 16.12
C ASP A 684 18.61 -33.81 17.54
N PRO A 685 18.76 -34.61 18.62
CA PRO A 685 18.68 -34.10 19.98
C PRO A 685 19.88 -33.20 20.25
N LEU A 686 19.67 -32.13 21.02
CA LEU A 686 20.72 -31.20 21.36
C LEU A 686 20.84 -31.03 22.87
N GLU A 687 22.06 -31.14 23.36
CA GLU A 687 22.35 -30.85 24.76
C GLU A 687 22.81 -29.39 24.93
N LEU A 688 22.17 -28.68 25.85
CA LEU A 688 22.58 -27.33 26.25
C LEU A 688 23.57 -27.43 27.41
N VAL A 689 24.86 -27.42 27.08
CA VAL A 689 25.92 -27.48 28.08
C VAL A 689 26.33 -26.05 28.47
N PRO A 690 26.46 -25.73 29.78
CA PRO A 690 27.07 -24.48 30.21
C PRO A 690 28.49 -24.41 29.65
N ARG A 691 28.81 -23.37 28.87
CA ARG A 691 30.17 -23.19 28.38
C ARG A 691 31.03 -22.77 29.56
N GLU A 692 31.95 -23.63 30.01
CA GLU A 692 32.93 -23.29 31.03
C GLU A 692 33.59 -21.96 30.67
N MET A 693 33.42 -20.96 31.54
CA MET A 693 34.14 -19.71 31.38
C MET A 693 35.62 -20.02 31.57
N ARG A 694 36.42 -19.85 30.52
CA ARG A 694 37.88 -19.78 30.69
C ARG A 694 38.17 -18.78 31.81
N ALA A 695 38.87 -19.25 32.85
CA ALA A 695 39.27 -18.44 33.99
C ALA A 695 39.93 -17.14 33.49
N GLY A 696 39.20 -16.01 33.60
CA GLY A 696 39.67 -14.70 33.14
C GLY A 696 38.64 -13.82 32.41
N GLY A 697 37.48 -14.33 32.00
CA GLY A 697 36.44 -13.53 31.34
C GLY A 697 35.40 -12.95 32.30
N THR A 698 35.38 -11.63 32.53
CA THR A 698 34.43 -10.93 33.44
C THR A 698 32.99 -10.79 32.90
N GLY A 699 32.55 -11.67 32.00
CA GLY A 699 31.21 -11.62 31.41
C GLY A 699 30.14 -12.14 32.37
N LYS A 700 29.27 -11.26 32.90
CA LYS A 700 28.18 -11.57 33.86
C LYS A 700 27.03 -12.45 33.32
N HIS A 701 27.20 -13.15 32.19
CA HIS A 701 26.14 -13.99 31.63
C HIS A 701 26.69 -15.38 31.27
N PRO A 702 26.07 -16.47 31.76
CA PRO A 702 26.42 -17.82 31.34
C PRO A 702 26.21 -17.94 29.83
N ARG A 703 27.27 -18.29 29.10
CA ARG A 703 27.18 -18.65 27.68
C ARG A 703 26.87 -20.14 27.62
N TRP A 704 25.88 -20.52 26.83
CA TRP A 704 25.53 -21.92 26.59
C TRP A 704 26.15 -22.36 25.27
N GLN A 705 26.63 -23.60 25.20
CA GLN A 705 27.10 -24.23 23.99
C GLN A 705 26.19 -25.41 23.66
N ILE A 706 25.81 -25.52 22.39
CA ILE A 706 25.09 -26.67 21.86
C ILE A 706 26.13 -27.75 21.58
N VAL A 707 26.00 -28.91 22.21
CA VAL A 707 26.82 -30.09 21.94
C VAL A 707 25.96 -31.13 21.23
N GLU A 708 26.47 -31.66 20.13
CA GLU A 708 25.83 -32.76 19.40
C GLU A 708 26.24 -34.07 20.08
N THR A 709 25.26 -34.84 20.55
CA THR A 709 25.44 -36.12 21.23
C THR A 709 24.74 -37.20 20.41
N CYS A 710 25.43 -37.87 19.48
CA CYS A 710 24.79 -38.88 18.63
C CYS A 710 25.56 -40.21 18.61
N SER A 711 24.83 -41.32 18.79
CA SER A 711 25.10 -42.60 18.12
C SER A 711 24.04 -42.80 17.04
N GLU A 712 24.41 -43.31 15.87
CA GLU A 712 23.49 -43.42 14.73
C GLU A 712 22.64 -44.69 14.80
N ASP A 713 21.38 -44.56 15.22
CA ASP A 713 20.30 -45.50 14.89
C ASP A 713 19.23 -44.74 14.12
N CYS A 714 18.88 -45.22 12.91
CA CYS A 714 17.86 -44.62 12.04
C CYS A 714 16.65 -45.55 11.95
N PHE A 715 15.45 -45.04 12.27
CA PHE A 715 14.21 -45.77 12.08
C PHE A 715 13.37 -45.10 11.00
N GLU A 716 12.76 -45.90 10.11
CA GLU A 716 11.85 -45.42 9.07
C GLU A 716 10.40 -45.52 9.62
N VAL A 717 9.78 -44.36 9.88
CA VAL A 717 8.40 -44.30 10.37
C VAL A 717 7.44 -44.79 9.28
N ARG A 718 6.73 -45.90 9.52
CA ARG A 718 5.80 -46.49 8.56
C ARG A 718 4.51 -45.68 8.50
N GLY A 719 4.04 -45.37 7.28
CA GLY A 719 2.75 -44.69 7.04
C GLY A 719 2.88 -43.30 6.40
N LEU A 720 4.09 -42.74 6.31
CA LEU A 720 4.34 -41.45 5.66
C LEU A 720 4.79 -41.63 4.22
N SER A 721 4.37 -40.70 3.34
CA SER A 721 4.95 -40.55 1.99
C SER A 721 6.36 -39.93 2.00
N GLN A 722 6.92 -39.68 3.20
CA GLN A 722 8.18 -38.98 3.47
C GLN A 722 9.02 -39.78 4.47
N ARG A 723 10.35 -39.61 4.44
CA ARG A 723 11.27 -40.25 5.38
C ARG A 723 11.57 -39.29 6.53
N LEU A 724 11.24 -39.71 7.75
CA LEU A 724 11.71 -39.08 8.97
C LEU A 724 12.80 -39.97 9.57
N CYS A 725 13.97 -39.39 9.83
CA CYS A 725 15.04 -40.04 10.58
C CYS A 725 15.16 -39.35 11.94
N VAL A 726 14.94 -40.09 13.01
CA VAL A 726 15.18 -39.61 14.39
C VAL A 726 16.50 -40.20 14.84
N ARG A 727 17.46 -39.34 15.23
CA ARG A 727 18.70 -39.77 15.86
C ARG A 727 18.54 -39.71 17.37
N TRP A 728 19.12 -40.69 18.08
CA TRP A 728 19.03 -40.78 19.52
C TRP A 728 20.38 -40.46 20.17
N PRO A 729 20.40 -39.97 21.43
CA PRO A 729 21.64 -39.76 22.14
C PRO A 729 22.33 -41.09 22.49
N ALA A 730 23.65 -41.08 22.52
CA ALA A 730 24.47 -42.27 22.80
C ALA A 730 24.29 -42.85 24.22
N SER A 731 23.55 -42.19 25.11
CA SER A 731 23.22 -42.68 26.44
C SER A 731 22.04 -43.65 26.36
N GLY A 732 22.31 -44.89 25.96
CA GLY A 732 21.29 -45.93 25.74
C GLY A 732 20.26 -46.04 26.87
N ARG A 733 19.04 -45.60 26.56
CA ARG A 733 17.77 -46.06 27.14
C ARG A 733 16.72 -46.04 26.06
#